data_AF-A9L175-F1
#
_entry.id   AF-A9L175-F1
#
_cell.length_a   1.000
_cell.length_b   1.000
_cell.length_c   1.000
_cell.angle_alpha   90.00
_cell.angle_beta   90.00
_cell.angle_gamma   90.00
#
_symmetry.space_group_name_H-M   'P 1'
#
loop_
_entity.id
_entity.type
_entity.pdbx_description
1 polymer ?
#
loop_
_entity_poly.entity_id
_entity_poly.type
_entity_poly.pdbx_seq_one_letter_code
_entity_poly.pdbx_strand_id
1 'polypeptide(L)'
;MTISRADLKVFKPELLGSSNEAGGQRTKNAVQSGLLNELFSAISDIDHAQSSIDIVKAFPALDTPDTSTLIDAHVFISEPPIDPLVNVFMIESAALDDESRMTDMKEIIESSVTAGELIREGGPGFLVNQNSFSSDYLQSSYRFNDRDYWKTTYLQVGQVICITVEYPGIENVAWPRKTHFCKVTRTSIVNGAVGTVVFDPPIPFATPEPGLQINGQSKCTRLRLSNTASPLKFHGVTKLTAAASGVSLAVGATQLSLLPAITTLAPKPGNTITGGSDNGDATVSQVIRKVISQPSAEGTYSYSFTTADLLIDTDVVTAVSTDPFGVFGGNSSLVQSITVGTGNVTVTLRPDVRVAYNPTVSLYYVSAYKYSIYSSANAFPANKQLTVGSIKGRAVFADSNYVPQDVFENVYNGIGKLYDTTELLATIDYFTGVVTKQTVSRGDFELSYSGLVESTTAAAAGDTTAKFALSVANPLLESFYVQVERISDHAIISASSDNQGVITGSGISGTIVDGLVELVFTNPVDLTTLRYDITDQLRQLPPAEIYGLNPLRIPNDGIVDMFRRWGTVALSHTQVQQVTDSIGAVFTIRENAQFVDITDANGASLWTNNNDHFTVNKVAGTVTINSDFTGFAAPFVLSDTIMELGLVSSFSGNSLVLAKPLAREYPAGTTLASVQILGDLQARVGRVRDMTAWANNWDLDGDPATGNVNAVDYPFEVKNTTAVNEDWVLIMTSASAFRCVGRRLGQIATGDTLNDFSPINPLTNAPYFIIRSGAWGGGWQQGEAIRFATFAASNPIMLLRNVQVGHSQITTDKAVLSFFGNES
;
A
#
# COMPACT_ATOMS: atom_id res chain seq x y z
N MET A 1 4.62 28.97 -34.00
CA MET A 1 6.09 28.98 -34.09
C MET A 1 6.60 27.57 -33.91
N THR A 2 7.76 27.18 -34.45
CA THR A 2 8.31 25.84 -34.15
C THR A 2 8.75 25.75 -32.71
N ILE A 3 8.23 24.76 -31.97
CA ILE A 3 8.59 24.54 -30.57
C ILE A 3 9.93 23.79 -30.51
N SER A 4 10.90 24.35 -29.78
CA SER A 4 12.23 23.78 -29.59
C SER A 4 12.45 23.27 -28.16
N ARG A 5 13.51 22.50 -27.94
CA ARG A 5 13.93 22.08 -26.59
C ARG A 5 14.20 23.27 -25.65
N ALA A 6 14.59 24.43 -26.19
CA ALA A 6 14.83 25.62 -25.38
C ALA A 6 13.54 26.20 -24.79
N ASP A 7 12.39 25.96 -25.42
CA ASP A 7 11.08 26.49 -25.01
C ASP A 7 10.41 25.65 -23.92
N LEU A 8 10.88 24.41 -23.71
CA LEU A 8 10.41 23.52 -22.65
C LEU A 8 11.20 23.80 -21.37
N LYS A 9 10.56 24.43 -20.38
CA LYS A 9 11.20 24.81 -19.11
C LYS A 9 10.48 24.17 -17.92
N VAL A 10 11.24 23.89 -16.87
CA VAL A 10 10.67 23.63 -15.54
C VAL A 10 11.00 24.83 -14.66
N PHE A 11 9.99 25.57 -14.20
CA PHE A 11 10.16 26.74 -13.36
C PHE A 11 10.07 26.40 -11.87
N LYS A 12 10.80 27.17 -11.06
CA LYS A 12 10.79 27.10 -9.59
C LYS A 12 9.55 27.80 -9.01
N PRO A 13 9.05 27.34 -7.86
CA PRO A 13 8.00 28.03 -7.11
C PRO A 13 8.55 29.31 -6.44
N GLU A 14 7.69 30.08 -5.79
CA GLU A 14 8.06 31.28 -5.02
C GLU A 14 9.14 30.97 -3.97
N LEU A 15 9.02 29.84 -3.29
CA LEU A 15 9.95 29.41 -2.27
C LEU A 15 10.20 27.90 -2.34
N LEU A 16 11.49 27.52 -2.40
CA LEU A 16 11.94 26.14 -2.20
C LEU A 16 12.34 25.94 -0.72
N GLY A 17 12.23 24.70 -0.23
CA GLY A 17 12.66 24.32 1.11
C GLY A 17 11.57 23.56 1.89
N SER A 18 11.79 23.40 3.19
CA SER A 18 10.93 22.61 4.08
C SER A 18 10.01 23.43 4.99
N SER A 19 10.05 24.77 4.87
CA SER A 19 9.17 25.65 5.67
C SER A 19 7.71 25.50 5.25
N ASN A 20 6.79 25.87 6.14
CA ASN A 20 5.35 25.87 5.84
C ASN A 20 4.99 26.78 4.65
N GLU A 21 5.81 27.79 4.36
CA GLU A 21 5.61 28.75 3.28
C GLU A 21 6.22 28.29 1.95
N ALA A 22 6.95 27.17 1.91
CA ALA A 22 7.52 26.64 0.67
C ALA A 22 6.42 26.21 -0.31
N GLY A 23 6.69 26.30 -1.61
CA GLY A 23 5.67 26.19 -2.66
C GLY A 23 5.20 27.56 -3.13
N GLY A 24 3.88 27.71 -3.33
CA GLY A 24 3.30 28.92 -3.91
C GLY A 24 3.48 29.04 -5.42
N GLN A 25 3.32 30.25 -5.95
CA GLN A 25 3.14 30.49 -7.38
C GLN A 25 4.37 30.15 -8.23
N ARG A 26 4.15 29.97 -9.53
CA ARG A 26 5.23 29.82 -10.51
C ARG A 26 6.03 31.11 -10.65
N THR A 27 7.35 31.02 -10.56
CA THR A 27 8.28 32.12 -10.87
C THR A 27 8.81 32.03 -12.30
N LYS A 28 9.62 33.01 -12.72
CA LYS A 28 10.39 32.95 -13.98
C LYS A 28 11.77 32.32 -13.83
N ASN A 29 12.13 31.84 -12.64
CA ASN A 29 13.40 31.20 -12.39
C ASN A 29 13.33 29.75 -12.88
N ALA A 30 13.96 29.45 -14.02
CA ALA A 30 14.04 28.10 -14.54
C ALA A 30 15.01 27.25 -13.70
N VAL A 31 14.67 25.98 -13.50
CA VAL A 31 15.57 24.95 -12.99
C VAL A 31 16.70 24.77 -13.99
N GLN A 32 17.94 24.89 -13.54
CA GLN A 32 19.11 24.69 -14.41
C GLN A 32 19.46 23.21 -14.47
N SER A 33 19.47 22.65 -15.68
CA SER A 33 19.88 21.25 -15.89
C SER A 33 21.35 21.07 -15.53
N GLY A 34 21.68 19.99 -14.82
CA GLY A 34 23.04 19.66 -14.39
C GLY A 34 23.53 20.38 -13.13
N LEU A 35 22.87 21.45 -12.70
CA LEU A 35 23.27 22.17 -11.49
C LEU A 35 22.77 21.46 -10.22
N LEU A 36 23.66 21.31 -9.25
CA LEU A 36 23.40 20.56 -8.02
C LEU A 36 22.38 21.27 -7.12
N ASN A 37 21.47 20.50 -6.54
CA ASN A 37 20.51 20.94 -5.53
C ASN A 37 19.56 22.06 -5.99
N GLU A 38 19.18 22.04 -7.26
CA GLU A 38 18.30 23.06 -7.85
C GLU A 38 16.82 22.96 -7.43
N LEU A 39 16.35 21.74 -7.14
CA LEU A 39 14.99 21.45 -6.71
C LEU A 39 14.96 20.92 -5.28
N PHE A 40 15.72 19.86 -5.02
CA PHE A 40 15.91 19.31 -3.68
C PHE A 40 17.19 19.86 -3.05
N SER A 41 17.19 20.00 -1.72
CA SER A 41 18.41 20.28 -0.95
C SER A 41 19.40 19.11 -1.01
N ALA A 42 20.64 19.37 -0.61
CA ALA A 42 21.60 18.30 -0.35
C ALA A 42 21.09 17.39 0.77
N ILE A 43 21.35 16.09 0.65
CA ILE A 43 21.09 15.10 1.71
C ILE A 43 22.25 15.20 2.71
N SER A 44 21.93 15.45 3.98
CA SER A 44 22.94 15.51 5.05
C SER A 44 23.22 14.13 5.65
N ASP A 45 24.34 14.01 6.38
CA ASP A 45 24.67 12.78 7.12
C ASP A 45 23.60 12.44 8.18
N ILE A 46 22.94 13.47 8.72
CA ILE A 46 21.83 13.31 9.66
C ILE A 46 20.60 12.75 8.94
N ASP A 47 20.33 13.18 7.70
CA ASP A 47 19.21 12.65 6.91
C ASP A 47 19.38 11.16 6.59
N HIS A 48 20.61 10.67 6.39
CA HIS A 48 20.85 9.22 6.25
C HIS A 48 20.70 8.46 7.58
N ALA A 49 21.15 9.05 8.69
CA ALA A 49 21.10 8.41 10.00
C ALA A 49 19.67 8.38 10.59
N GLN A 50 18.91 9.44 10.38
CA GLN A 50 17.57 9.61 10.93
C GLN A 50 16.49 9.37 9.91
N SER A 51 16.77 9.17 8.62
CA SER A 51 15.81 9.30 7.52
C SER A 51 15.35 10.74 7.29
N SER A 52 14.78 11.03 6.12
CA SER A 52 14.26 12.36 5.79
C SER A 52 13.19 12.31 4.71
N ILE A 53 12.35 13.34 4.64
CA ILE A 53 11.33 13.54 3.60
C ILE A 53 11.39 14.98 3.12
N ASP A 54 11.59 15.16 1.81
CA ASP A 54 11.54 16.43 1.13
C ASP A 54 10.39 16.45 0.12
N ILE A 55 9.60 17.52 0.15
CA ILE A 55 8.51 17.75 -0.80
C ILE A 55 8.81 19.05 -1.55
N VAL A 56 8.71 19.00 -2.88
CA VAL A 56 9.03 20.12 -3.75
C VAL A 56 7.94 20.30 -4.79
N LYS A 57 7.49 21.54 -4.99
CA LYS A 57 6.64 21.90 -6.12
C LYS A 57 7.49 22.41 -7.28
N ALA A 58 7.14 22.06 -8.51
CA ALA A 58 7.79 22.57 -9.72
C ALA A 58 6.76 22.80 -10.83
N PHE A 59 7.14 23.54 -11.87
CA PHE A 59 6.21 23.98 -12.92
C PHE A 59 6.77 23.72 -14.33
N PRO A 60 6.57 22.52 -14.89
CA PRO A 60 6.74 22.29 -16.32
C PRO A 60 5.89 23.28 -17.12
N ALA A 61 6.50 23.94 -18.10
CA ALA A 61 5.92 25.05 -18.82
C ALA A 61 6.45 25.16 -20.25
N LEU A 62 5.58 25.61 -21.14
CA LEU A 62 5.95 26.06 -22.47
C LEU A 62 6.25 27.57 -22.43
N ASP A 63 7.42 27.99 -22.91
CA ASP A 63 7.90 29.37 -22.85
C ASP A 63 8.16 29.93 -24.27
N THR A 64 7.13 29.96 -25.12
CA THR A 64 7.20 30.58 -26.46
C THR A 64 6.67 32.04 -26.47
N PRO A 65 7.19 32.93 -27.33
CA PRO A 65 6.75 34.33 -27.41
C PRO A 65 5.39 34.52 -28.13
N ASP A 66 4.62 33.46 -28.29
CA ASP A 66 3.31 33.39 -28.92
C ASP A 66 2.33 32.51 -28.12
N THR A 67 1.25 32.03 -28.74
CA THR A 67 0.25 31.12 -28.15
C THR A 67 0.32 29.72 -28.78
N SER A 68 1.50 29.28 -29.22
CA SER A 68 1.69 27.89 -29.68
C SER A 68 1.24 26.91 -28.60
N THR A 69 0.68 25.78 -29.00
CA THR A 69 0.18 24.76 -28.07
C THR A 69 1.14 23.59 -28.03
N LEU A 70 1.54 23.18 -26.83
CA LEU A 70 2.23 21.91 -26.62
C LEU A 70 1.17 20.85 -26.29
N ILE A 71 0.96 19.91 -27.20
CA ILE A 71 -0.04 18.85 -27.08
C ILE A 71 0.50 17.72 -26.21
N ASP A 72 -0.37 17.14 -25.38
CA ASP A 72 -0.06 15.97 -24.54
C ASP A 72 1.24 16.16 -23.74
N ALA A 73 1.42 17.34 -23.14
CA ALA A 73 2.57 17.63 -22.32
C ALA A 73 2.62 16.63 -21.16
N HIS A 74 3.78 16.05 -20.89
CA HIS A 74 3.92 15.01 -19.89
C HIS A 74 5.32 14.98 -19.27
N VAL A 75 5.39 14.51 -18.02
CA VAL A 75 6.63 14.40 -17.25
C VAL A 75 6.79 13.02 -16.64
N PHE A 76 8.05 12.62 -16.41
CA PHE A 76 8.42 11.40 -15.70
C PHE A 76 9.88 11.46 -15.26
N ILE A 77 10.25 10.60 -14.31
CA ILE A 77 11.63 10.47 -13.83
C ILE A 77 12.37 9.50 -14.76
N SER A 78 13.24 10.01 -15.63
CA SER A 78 13.96 9.23 -16.64
C SER A 78 15.21 8.54 -16.11
N GLU A 79 15.71 8.97 -14.95
CA GLU A 79 16.83 8.34 -14.27
C GLU A 79 16.53 8.31 -12.76
N PRO A 80 16.43 7.12 -12.13
CA PRO A 80 16.25 7.02 -10.70
C PRO A 80 17.54 7.37 -9.94
N PRO A 81 17.45 7.69 -8.64
CA PRO A 81 18.60 7.76 -7.74
C PRO A 81 19.49 6.50 -7.84
N ILE A 82 20.79 6.69 -7.67
CA ILE A 82 21.78 5.61 -7.58
C ILE A 82 21.79 5.02 -6.16
N ASP A 83 21.51 5.84 -5.15
CA ASP A 83 21.47 5.38 -3.76
C ASP A 83 20.23 4.50 -3.53
N PRO A 84 20.37 3.23 -3.13
CA PRO A 84 19.23 2.36 -2.84
C PRO A 84 18.40 2.82 -1.63
N LEU A 85 18.91 3.72 -0.80
CA LEU A 85 18.19 4.33 0.33
C LEU A 85 17.36 5.55 -0.09
N VAL A 86 17.57 6.08 -1.29
CA VAL A 86 16.88 7.29 -1.76
C VAL A 86 15.79 6.92 -2.74
N ASN A 87 14.56 7.30 -2.42
CA ASN A 87 13.41 7.14 -3.31
C ASN A 87 12.92 8.50 -3.78
N VAL A 88 12.58 8.59 -5.07
CA VAL A 88 11.96 9.79 -5.65
C VAL A 88 10.75 9.38 -6.49
N PHE A 89 9.65 10.10 -6.34
CA PHE A 89 8.44 9.93 -7.15
C PHE A 89 7.66 11.24 -7.23
N MET A 90 6.75 11.31 -8.19
CA MET A 90 5.79 12.41 -8.31
C MET A 90 4.45 12.01 -7.73
N ILE A 91 3.74 12.97 -7.16
CA ILE A 91 2.39 12.81 -6.60
C ILE A 91 1.45 13.67 -7.43
N GLU A 92 0.52 13.02 -8.14
CA GLU A 92 -0.52 13.68 -8.91
C GLU A 92 -1.81 13.77 -8.07
N SER A 93 -2.32 15.00 -7.93
CA SER A 93 -3.57 15.30 -7.26
C SER A 93 -4.31 16.41 -8.00
N ALA A 94 -5.63 16.29 -8.13
CA ALA A 94 -6.48 17.34 -8.67
C ALA A 94 -6.60 18.55 -7.73
N ALA A 95 -6.23 18.40 -6.45
CA ALA A 95 -6.23 19.48 -5.47
C ALA A 95 -4.92 20.29 -5.47
N LEU A 96 -3.87 19.82 -6.16
CA LEU A 96 -2.63 20.58 -6.28
C LEU A 96 -2.83 21.73 -7.27
N ASP A 97 -2.57 22.94 -6.80
CA ASP A 97 -2.66 24.16 -7.61
C ASP A 97 -1.43 25.07 -7.44
N ASP A 98 -1.46 26.19 -8.14
CA ASP A 98 -0.39 27.19 -8.10
C ASP A 98 -0.26 27.84 -6.72
N GLU A 99 -1.32 27.96 -5.93
CA GLU A 99 -1.30 28.60 -4.61
C GLU A 99 -0.78 27.66 -3.52
N SER A 100 -0.90 26.34 -3.73
CA SER A 100 -0.58 25.30 -2.77
C SER A 100 0.82 25.49 -2.16
N ARG A 101 0.86 25.56 -0.83
CA ARG A 101 2.08 25.62 -0.03
C ARG A 101 2.36 24.27 0.62
N MET A 102 3.47 24.16 1.34
CA MET A 102 3.91 22.93 2.01
C MET A 102 2.83 22.33 2.91
N THR A 103 2.07 23.16 3.62
CA THR A 103 0.93 22.71 4.44
C THR A 103 -0.16 22.04 3.60
N ASP A 104 -0.50 22.62 2.47
CA ASP A 104 -1.53 22.09 1.56
C ASP A 104 -1.04 20.81 0.89
N MET A 105 0.23 20.77 0.46
CA MET A 105 0.83 19.59 -0.14
C MET A 105 0.88 18.41 0.84
N LYS A 106 1.24 18.65 2.11
CA LYS A 106 1.18 17.62 3.16
C LYS A 106 -0.24 17.14 3.40
N GLU A 107 -1.20 18.06 3.48
CA GLU A 107 -2.61 17.69 3.66
C GLU A 107 -3.16 16.89 2.46
N ILE A 108 -2.75 17.22 1.23
CA ILE A 108 -3.09 16.44 0.04
C ILE A 108 -2.60 14.99 0.20
N ILE A 109 -1.34 14.79 0.62
CA ILE A 109 -0.78 13.45 0.84
C ILE A 109 -1.56 12.68 1.91
N GLU A 110 -1.84 13.34 3.05
CA GLU A 110 -2.56 12.77 4.20
C GLU A 110 -4.08 12.63 3.98
N SER A 111 -4.64 13.25 2.95
CA SER A 111 -6.07 13.09 2.62
C SER A 111 -6.40 11.73 2.01
N SER A 112 -5.38 10.92 1.71
CA SER A 112 -5.50 9.57 1.15
C SER A 112 -6.30 8.60 2.01
N VAL A 113 -6.33 8.82 3.32
CA VAL A 113 -7.10 8.00 4.25
C VAL A 113 -8.21 8.84 4.87
N THR A 114 -9.45 8.37 4.70
CA THR A 114 -10.64 9.06 5.19
C THR A 114 -11.38 8.23 6.23
N ALA A 115 -12.29 8.88 6.96
CA ALA A 115 -13.19 8.18 7.88
C ALA A 115 -14.13 7.26 7.07
N GLY A 116 -14.03 5.96 7.28
CA GLY A 116 -14.76 4.92 6.55
C GLY A 116 -16.06 4.49 7.23
N GLU A 117 -16.36 3.19 7.12
CA GLU A 117 -17.59 2.59 7.65
C GLU A 117 -17.75 2.86 9.15
N LEU A 118 -18.97 3.20 9.54
CA LEU A 118 -19.33 3.38 10.94
C LEU A 118 -19.30 2.04 11.68
N ILE A 119 -18.44 1.95 12.70
CA ILE A 119 -18.47 0.85 13.66
C ILE A 119 -19.57 1.15 14.68
N ARG A 120 -19.57 2.36 15.25
CA ARG A 120 -20.51 2.76 16.30
C ARG A 120 -20.78 4.26 16.36
N GLU A 121 -22.04 4.61 16.58
CA GLU A 121 -22.47 5.91 17.10
C GLU A 121 -22.46 5.93 18.64
N GLY A 122 -21.88 6.97 19.23
CA GLY A 122 -21.80 7.12 20.69
C GLY A 122 -20.65 6.32 21.31
N GLY A 123 -19.44 6.54 20.79
CA GLY A 123 -18.18 6.12 21.42
C GLY A 123 -17.95 6.81 22.76
N PRO A 124 -16.95 6.37 23.54
CA PRO A 124 -16.67 6.94 24.85
C PRO A 124 -16.31 8.43 24.72
N GLY A 125 -16.63 9.22 25.75
CA GLY A 125 -16.12 10.59 25.88
C GLY A 125 -14.65 10.52 26.23
N PHE A 126 -13.79 10.55 25.21
CA PHE A 126 -12.36 10.43 25.39
C PHE A 126 -11.81 11.66 26.12
N LEU A 127 -10.84 11.44 26.99
CA LEU A 127 -10.01 12.50 27.56
C LEU A 127 -8.77 12.73 26.70
N VAL A 128 -8.20 13.93 26.81
CA VAL A 128 -6.89 14.23 26.19
C VAL A 128 -5.86 13.23 26.70
N ASN A 129 -5.04 12.70 25.79
CA ASN A 129 -4.02 11.68 26.00
C ASN A 129 -4.54 10.27 26.34
N GLN A 130 -5.84 10.02 26.24
CA GLN A 130 -6.38 8.67 26.39
C GLN A 130 -6.05 7.81 25.16
N ASN A 131 -5.62 6.57 25.38
CA ASN A 131 -5.20 5.65 24.32
C ASN A 131 -5.88 4.27 24.40
N SER A 132 -6.99 4.17 25.13
CA SER A 132 -7.71 2.91 25.29
C SER A 132 -9.21 3.10 25.52
N PHE A 133 -9.99 2.08 25.17
CA PHE A 133 -11.42 2.00 25.46
C PHE A 133 -11.90 0.55 25.65
N SER A 134 -13.05 0.36 26.29
CA SER A 134 -13.66 -0.98 26.45
C SER A 134 -14.13 -1.54 25.11
N SER A 135 -13.89 -2.83 24.86
CA SER A 135 -14.40 -3.52 23.67
C SER A 135 -15.94 -3.55 23.60
N ASP A 136 -16.65 -3.22 24.69
CA ASP A 136 -18.11 -3.08 24.69
C ASP A 136 -18.61 -2.02 23.70
N TYR A 137 -17.77 -1.00 23.42
CA TYR A 137 -18.04 -0.01 22.38
C TYR A 137 -17.93 -0.56 20.95
N LEU A 138 -17.54 -1.81 20.76
CA LEU A 138 -17.53 -2.49 19.46
C LEU A 138 -18.77 -3.36 19.22
N GLN A 139 -19.65 -3.47 20.21
CA GLN A 139 -20.96 -4.08 20.04
C GLN A 139 -21.95 -3.01 19.61
N SER A 140 -22.74 -3.29 18.59
CA SER A 140 -23.90 -2.46 18.22
C SER A 140 -25.14 -3.32 18.27
N SER A 141 -26.28 -2.73 18.65
CA SER A 141 -27.57 -3.41 18.61
C SER A 141 -28.59 -2.58 17.84
N TYR A 142 -29.44 -3.26 17.08
CA TYR A 142 -30.61 -2.64 16.46
C TYR A 142 -31.83 -3.55 16.64
N ARG A 143 -33.00 -2.93 16.73
CA ARG A 143 -34.27 -3.61 16.94
C ARG A 143 -35.01 -3.73 15.62
N PHE A 144 -35.33 -4.94 15.20
CA PHE A 144 -36.13 -5.20 14.01
C PHE A 144 -37.14 -6.30 14.32
N ASN A 145 -38.43 -6.06 14.03
CA ASN A 145 -39.54 -6.95 14.37
C ASN A 145 -39.54 -7.42 15.84
N ASP A 146 -39.38 -6.48 16.78
CA ASP A 146 -39.34 -6.76 18.23
C ASP A 146 -38.30 -7.81 18.67
N ARG A 147 -37.25 -8.00 17.87
CA ARG A 147 -36.08 -8.81 18.21
C ARG A 147 -34.82 -7.95 18.18
N ASP A 148 -33.98 -8.12 19.20
CA ASP A 148 -32.68 -7.45 19.29
C ASP A 148 -31.65 -8.23 18.46
N TYR A 149 -31.01 -7.53 17.53
CA TYR A 149 -29.88 -8.05 16.76
C TYR A 149 -28.61 -7.38 17.26
N TRP A 150 -27.58 -8.19 17.54
CA TRP A 150 -26.28 -7.73 18.02
C TRP A 150 -25.22 -7.96 16.94
N LYS A 151 -24.49 -6.89 16.57
CA LYS A 151 -23.33 -6.95 15.68
C LYS A 151 -22.09 -6.57 16.50
N THR A 152 -21.23 -7.56 16.75
CA THR A 152 -19.92 -7.35 17.38
C THR A 152 -18.87 -7.18 16.28
N THR A 153 -18.12 -6.08 16.33
CA THR A 153 -16.97 -5.85 15.46
C THR A 153 -15.71 -6.27 16.19
N TYR A 154 -14.88 -7.12 15.57
CA TYR A 154 -13.57 -7.48 16.12
C TYR A 154 -12.49 -6.65 15.42
N LEU A 155 -11.68 -5.95 16.21
CA LEU A 155 -10.52 -5.24 15.71
C LEU A 155 -9.28 -6.14 15.81
N GLN A 156 -8.41 -6.06 14.81
CA GLN A 156 -7.13 -6.77 14.80
C GLN A 156 -6.00 -5.85 15.28
N VAL A 157 -4.97 -6.43 15.91
CA VAL A 157 -3.73 -5.70 16.17
C VAL A 157 -3.11 -5.28 14.84
N GLY A 158 -2.73 -4.02 14.72
CA GLY A 158 -2.27 -3.38 13.49
C GLY A 158 -3.37 -2.69 12.68
N GLN A 159 -4.65 -2.88 13.01
CA GLN A 159 -5.75 -2.24 12.29
C GLN A 159 -5.82 -0.74 12.59
N VAL A 160 -5.94 0.09 11.56
CA VAL A 160 -6.18 1.54 11.70
C VAL A 160 -7.68 1.80 11.86
N ILE A 161 -8.02 2.60 12.86
CA ILE A 161 -9.38 3.07 13.13
C ILE A 161 -9.41 4.58 13.22
N CYS A 162 -10.61 5.13 13.17
CA CYS A 162 -10.87 6.55 13.14
C CYS A 162 -11.88 6.91 14.25
N ILE A 163 -11.55 7.90 15.07
CA ILE A 163 -12.41 8.46 16.11
C ILE A 163 -12.81 9.86 15.65
N THR A 164 -14.10 10.10 15.46
CA THR A 164 -14.62 11.37 14.92
C THR A 164 -15.60 12.05 15.86
N VAL A 165 -15.65 13.37 15.81
CA VAL A 165 -16.71 14.19 16.42
C VAL A 165 -17.62 14.72 15.31
N GLU A 166 -18.86 14.24 15.27
CA GLU A 166 -19.80 14.50 14.17
C GLU A 166 -21.18 14.94 14.69
N TYR A 167 -21.65 16.09 14.20
CA TYR A 167 -22.99 16.64 14.42
C TYR A 167 -23.35 17.67 13.32
N PRO A 168 -24.64 17.92 13.01
CA PRO A 168 -25.07 18.89 12.00
C PRO A 168 -25.02 20.34 12.50
N GLY A 169 -25.22 21.31 11.61
CA GLY A 169 -25.34 22.73 11.97
C GLY A 169 -24.02 23.47 12.13
N ILE A 170 -24.04 24.60 12.85
CA ILE A 170 -22.86 25.45 13.07
C ILE A 170 -21.86 24.73 13.98
N GLU A 171 -20.57 24.90 13.74
CA GLU A 171 -19.53 24.29 14.57
C GLU A 171 -19.61 24.78 16.03
N ASN A 172 -19.55 23.82 16.98
CA ASN A 172 -19.54 24.10 18.39
C ASN A 172 -18.12 24.41 18.87
N VAL A 173 -17.95 25.51 19.61
CA VAL A 173 -16.63 25.96 20.07
C VAL A 173 -15.98 25.00 21.08
N ALA A 174 -16.78 24.37 21.95
CA ALA A 174 -16.28 23.44 22.96
C ALA A 174 -15.97 22.05 22.38
N TRP A 175 -16.67 21.68 21.31
CA TRP A 175 -16.58 20.36 20.68
C TRP A 175 -16.41 20.48 19.16
N PRO A 176 -15.32 21.08 18.66
CA PRO A 176 -15.12 21.24 17.23
C PRO A 176 -15.11 19.88 16.51
N ARG A 177 -15.48 19.87 15.23
CA ARG A 177 -15.48 18.64 14.43
C ARG A 177 -14.03 18.24 14.18
N LYS A 178 -13.65 17.09 14.71
CA LYS A 178 -12.28 16.59 14.63
C LYS A 178 -12.29 15.10 14.31
N THR A 179 -11.18 14.68 13.71
CA THR A 179 -10.93 13.30 13.32
C THR A 179 -9.57 12.90 13.86
N HIS A 180 -9.50 11.77 14.57
CA HIS A 180 -8.28 11.17 15.08
C HIS A 180 -8.10 9.78 14.45
N PHE A 181 -6.96 9.55 13.81
CA PHE A 181 -6.59 8.23 13.30
C PHE A 181 -5.65 7.56 14.29
N CYS A 182 -5.89 6.29 14.60
CA CYS A 182 -5.04 5.51 15.50
C CYS A 182 -4.96 4.04 15.06
N LYS A 183 -3.82 3.41 15.34
CA LYS A 183 -3.55 1.99 15.08
C LYS A 183 -3.78 1.19 16.35
N VAL A 184 -4.52 0.09 16.26
CA VAL A 184 -4.75 -0.81 17.39
C VAL A 184 -3.45 -1.54 17.70
N THR A 185 -2.92 -1.36 18.91
CA THR A 185 -1.65 -1.97 19.34
C THR A 185 -1.87 -3.21 20.19
N ARG A 186 -3.01 -3.32 20.85
CA ARG A 186 -3.37 -4.48 21.66
C ARG A 186 -4.88 -4.63 21.78
N THR A 187 -5.34 -5.87 21.68
CA THR A 187 -6.70 -6.27 22.06
C THR A 187 -6.61 -7.37 23.11
N SER A 188 -7.17 -7.16 24.28
CA SER A 188 -7.29 -8.20 25.31
C SER A 188 -8.68 -8.79 25.27
N ILE A 189 -8.82 -10.12 25.20
CA ILE A 189 -10.10 -10.81 25.35
C ILE A 189 -10.06 -11.56 26.69
N VAL A 190 -10.91 -11.18 27.65
CA VAL A 190 -11.06 -11.91 28.91
C VAL A 190 -12.38 -12.68 28.83
N ASN A 191 -12.32 -14.01 28.85
CA ASN A 191 -13.48 -14.92 28.93
C ASN A 191 -14.61 -14.61 27.92
N GLY A 192 -14.26 -14.22 26.69
CA GLY A 192 -15.23 -14.09 25.59
C GLY A 192 -16.28 -12.98 25.73
N ALA A 193 -16.15 -12.04 26.67
CA ALA A 193 -17.20 -11.05 26.94
C ALA A 193 -16.74 -9.58 27.02
N VAL A 194 -15.68 -9.24 27.76
CA VAL A 194 -15.24 -7.85 27.93
C VAL A 194 -13.71 -7.77 27.85
N GLY A 195 -13.24 -6.85 27.01
CA GLY A 195 -11.85 -6.65 26.67
C GLY A 195 -11.47 -5.18 26.65
N THR A 196 -10.18 -4.89 26.46
CA THR A 196 -9.69 -3.53 26.26
C THR A 196 -9.05 -3.44 24.89
N VAL A 197 -9.39 -2.39 24.15
CA VAL A 197 -8.68 -1.98 22.94
C VAL A 197 -7.70 -0.89 23.35
N VAL A 198 -6.41 -1.12 23.09
CA VAL A 198 -5.36 -0.11 23.21
C VAL A 198 -4.94 0.29 21.80
N PHE A 199 -4.78 1.59 21.59
CA PHE A 199 -4.42 2.18 20.31
C PHE A 199 -3.31 3.21 20.48
N ASP A 200 -2.65 3.57 19.37
CA ASP A 200 -1.61 4.58 19.33
C ASP A 200 -1.69 5.36 18.00
N PRO A 201 -1.47 6.69 17.96
CA PRO A 201 -1.18 7.59 19.08
C PRO A 201 -2.39 7.82 20.01
N PRO A 202 -2.15 8.26 21.26
CA PRO A 202 -3.22 8.73 22.16
C PRO A 202 -4.00 9.88 21.52
N ILE A 203 -5.28 10.01 21.89
CA ILE A 203 -6.13 11.07 21.32
C ILE A 203 -5.71 12.46 21.86
N PRO A 204 -5.43 13.46 21.00
CA PRO A 204 -4.89 14.74 21.43
C PRO A 204 -5.96 15.75 21.88
N PHE A 205 -7.24 15.38 21.80
CA PHE A 205 -8.38 16.23 22.19
C PHE A 205 -9.44 15.40 22.90
N ALA A 206 -10.25 16.06 23.73
CA ALA A 206 -11.39 15.41 24.35
C ALA A 206 -12.55 15.24 23.35
N THR A 207 -13.37 14.20 23.52
CA THR A 207 -14.57 14.00 22.72
C THR A 207 -15.85 14.00 23.58
N PRO A 208 -17.01 14.38 23.01
CA PRO A 208 -18.27 14.37 23.73
C PRO A 208 -18.64 12.99 24.30
N GLU A 209 -19.14 12.94 25.52
CA GLU A 209 -19.76 11.72 26.04
C GLU A 209 -21.02 11.33 25.23
N PRO A 210 -21.39 10.04 25.16
CA PRO A 210 -22.52 9.58 24.35
C PRO A 210 -23.84 10.32 24.59
N GLY A 211 -24.10 10.76 25.82
CA GLY A 211 -25.33 11.45 26.23
C GLY A 211 -25.35 12.95 25.94
N LEU A 212 -24.21 13.57 25.60
CA LEU A 212 -24.12 15.02 25.40
C LEU A 212 -24.82 15.45 24.10
N GLN A 213 -25.69 16.45 24.20
CA GLN A 213 -26.43 17.02 23.08
C GLN A 213 -25.68 18.21 22.48
N ILE A 214 -25.36 18.15 21.18
CA ILE A 214 -24.74 19.22 20.42
C ILE A 214 -25.60 19.47 19.18
N ASN A 215 -26.11 20.70 19.02
CA ASN A 215 -27.02 21.09 17.94
C ASN A 215 -28.24 20.13 17.78
N GLY A 216 -28.75 19.62 18.90
CA GLY A 216 -29.89 18.69 18.94
C GLY A 216 -29.55 17.24 18.60
N GLN A 217 -28.26 16.89 18.46
CA GLN A 217 -27.79 15.51 18.27
C GLN A 217 -27.02 15.00 19.49
N SER A 218 -27.33 13.79 19.96
CA SER A 218 -26.47 13.00 20.86
C SER A 218 -25.60 12.01 20.09
N LYS A 219 -24.74 11.27 20.80
CA LYS A 219 -23.84 10.27 20.20
C LYS A 219 -22.87 10.87 19.18
N CYS A 220 -22.37 12.07 19.48
CA CYS A 220 -21.52 12.84 18.57
C CYS A 220 -20.12 12.22 18.38
N THR A 221 -19.60 11.47 19.36
CA THR A 221 -18.38 10.68 19.18
C THR A 221 -18.69 9.42 18.40
N ARG A 222 -18.01 9.19 17.28
CA ARG A 222 -18.19 7.99 16.44
C ARG A 222 -16.88 7.23 16.30
N LEU A 223 -17.00 5.90 16.30
CA LEU A 223 -15.92 4.98 15.99
C LEU A 223 -16.12 4.48 14.56
N ARG A 224 -15.10 4.58 13.73
CA ARG A 224 -15.13 4.24 12.30
C ARG A 224 -13.92 3.40 11.92
N LEU A 225 -14.08 2.60 10.89
CA LEU A 225 -12.94 2.04 10.16
C LEU A 225 -12.27 3.16 9.35
N SER A 226 -11.00 3.02 9.01
CA SER A 226 -10.36 3.86 8.00
C SER A 226 -10.75 3.39 6.59
N ASN A 227 -11.00 4.32 5.69
CA ASN A 227 -11.07 4.06 4.26
C ASN A 227 -9.74 4.45 3.61
N THR A 228 -9.09 3.50 2.95
CA THR A 228 -7.75 3.64 2.36
C THR A 228 -7.77 3.88 0.85
N ALA A 229 -8.94 4.07 0.24
CA ALA A 229 -9.05 4.44 -1.16
C ALA A 229 -8.49 5.86 -1.38
N SER A 230 -7.21 5.94 -1.76
CA SER A 230 -6.56 7.21 -2.09
C SER A 230 -6.93 7.66 -3.51
N PRO A 231 -7.36 8.93 -3.70
CA PRO A 231 -7.50 9.50 -5.02
C PRO A 231 -6.16 9.90 -5.64
N LEU A 232 -5.06 9.84 -4.88
CA LEU A 232 -3.73 10.23 -5.35
C LEU A 232 -3.19 9.20 -6.33
N LYS A 233 -2.49 9.68 -7.35
CA LYS A 233 -1.70 8.82 -8.23
C LYS A 233 -0.23 9.07 -7.95
N PHE A 234 0.52 7.99 -7.77
CA PHE A 234 1.95 8.03 -7.58
C PHE A 234 2.63 7.64 -8.88
N HIS A 235 3.69 8.37 -9.24
CA HIS A 235 4.47 8.12 -10.42
C HIS A 235 5.91 7.84 -10.02
N GLY A 236 6.27 6.56 -10.00
CA GLY A 236 7.61 6.11 -9.67
C GLY A 236 8.44 5.70 -10.88
N VAL A 237 9.64 5.21 -10.59
CA VAL A 237 10.62 4.77 -11.58
C VAL A 237 11.33 3.53 -11.08
N THR A 238 11.63 2.60 -11.98
CA THR A 238 12.38 1.37 -11.70
C THR A 238 13.27 1.02 -12.90
N LYS A 239 14.07 -0.04 -12.76
CA LYS A 239 14.88 -0.59 -13.85
C LYS A 239 14.42 -1.98 -14.22
N LEU A 240 14.58 -2.34 -15.50
CA LEU A 240 14.41 -3.71 -15.96
C LEU A 240 15.48 -4.62 -15.35
N THR A 241 15.08 -5.79 -14.86
CA THR A 241 16.00 -6.80 -14.31
C THR A 241 16.46 -7.81 -15.37
N ALA A 242 15.80 -7.84 -16.53
CA ALA A 242 16.15 -8.65 -17.69
C ALA A 242 15.88 -7.87 -18.98
N ALA A 243 16.45 -8.32 -20.10
CA ALA A 243 16.11 -7.77 -21.41
C ALA A 243 14.63 -8.05 -21.76
N ALA A 244 14.00 -7.15 -22.50
CA ALA A 244 12.58 -7.23 -22.84
C ALA A 244 12.29 -6.80 -24.29
N SER A 245 11.44 -7.57 -24.97
CA SER A 245 10.96 -7.31 -26.34
C SER A 245 9.47 -7.63 -26.54
N GLY A 246 8.78 -8.06 -25.47
CA GLY A 246 7.38 -8.47 -25.49
C GLY A 246 6.47 -7.56 -24.67
N VAL A 247 5.38 -8.13 -24.13
CA VAL A 247 4.45 -7.42 -23.23
C VAL A 247 4.84 -7.52 -21.76
N SER A 248 5.54 -8.58 -21.36
CA SER A 248 5.91 -8.80 -19.96
C SER A 248 7.30 -8.26 -19.68
N LEU A 249 7.39 -7.38 -18.70
CA LEU A 249 8.62 -6.71 -18.28
C LEU A 249 8.97 -7.16 -16.87
N ALA A 250 10.16 -7.74 -16.70
CA ALA A 250 10.73 -8.02 -15.40
C ALA A 250 11.36 -6.72 -14.84
N VAL A 251 10.88 -6.28 -13.68
CA VAL A 251 11.24 -4.99 -13.06
C VAL A 251 11.75 -5.17 -11.64
N GLY A 252 12.57 -4.21 -11.18
CA GLY A 252 13.13 -4.24 -9.82
C GLY A 252 12.07 -4.12 -8.72
N ALA A 253 11.02 -3.33 -8.96
CA ALA A 253 9.85 -3.23 -8.09
C ALA A 253 8.69 -2.57 -8.84
N THR A 254 7.45 -2.83 -8.42
CA THR A 254 6.25 -2.06 -8.84
C THR A 254 5.69 -1.17 -7.75
N GLN A 255 6.19 -1.31 -6.52
CA GLN A 255 5.81 -0.56 -5.33
C GLN A 255 7.03 0.11 -4.72
N LEU A 256 6.80 1.24 -4.07
CA LEU A 256 7.85 1.97 -3.36
C LEU A 256 7.35 2.47 -2.03
N SER A 257 8.29 2.72 -1.13
CA SER A 257 7.98 3.36 0.14
C SER A 257 7.84 4.86 -0.08
N LEU A 258 6.70 5.45 0.31
CA LEU A 258 6.44 6.88 0.41
C LEU A 258 7.11 7.47 1.66
N LEU A 259 7.11 6.72 2.75
CA LEU A 259 7.66 7.12 4.03
C LEU A 259 8.92 6.32 4.36
N PRO A 260 9.88 6.87 5.11
CA PRO A 260 10.92 6.07 5.73
C PRO A 260 10.31 5.12 6.74
N ALA A 261 10.91 3.94 6.87
CA ALA A 261 10.48 2.94 7.84
C ALA A 261 11.69 2.22 8.44
N ILE A 262 11.56 1.80 9.69
CA ILE A 262 12.52 0.91 10.33
C ILE A 262 11.94 -0.50 10.38
N THR A 263 12.75 -1.49 10.04
CA THR A 263 12.34 -2.90 10.19
C THR A 263 12.90 -3.41 11.51
N THR A 264 12.00 -3.71 12.44
CA THR A 264 12.33 -4.38 13.70
C THR A 264 12.15 -5.87 13.55
N LEU A 265 13.08 -6.63 14.09
CA LEU A 265 13.02 -8.08 14.09
C LEU A 265 12.38 -8.54 15.40
N ALA A 266 11.30 -9.31 15.30
CA ALA A 266 10.62 -9.91 16.44
C ALA A 266 10.78 -11.44 16.36
N PRO A 267 11.81 -12.02 17.00
CA PRO A 267 11.98 -13.46 17.05
C PRO A 267 10.76 -14.13 17.70
N LYS A 268 10.25 -15.18 17.06
CA LYS A 268 9.22 -16.07 17.59
C LYS A 268 9.85 -17.46 17.70
N PRO A 269 10.57 -17.77 18.79
CA PRO A 269 11.13 -19.10 18.98
C PRO A 269 10.07 -20.09 19.50
N GLY A 270 10.30 -21.38 19.25
CA GLY A 270 9.55 -22.47 19.86
C GLY A 270 8.12 -22.63 19.36
N ASN A 271 7.79 -22.11 18.17
CA ASN A 271 6.46 -22.32 17.60
C ASN A 271 6.22 -23.80 17.37
N THR A 272 4.97 -24.22 17.53
CA THR A 272 4.55 -25.60 17.34
C THR A 272 3.48 -25.65 16.26
N ILE A 273 3.34 -26.81 15.63
CA ILE A 273 2.25 -27.08 14.68
C ILE A 273 1.03 -27.70 15.38
N THR A 274 1.10 -27.89 16.70
CA THR A 274 0.08 -28.49 17.56
C THR A 274 -0.44 -27.46 18.56
N GLY A 275 -1.65 -26.93 18.34
CA GLY A 275 -2.24 -25.97 19.26
C GLY A 275 -2.30 -26.50 20.70
N GLY A 276 -1.81 -25.72 21.67
CA GLY A 276 -1.95 -26.01 23.11
C GLY A 276 -0.72 -26.55 23.84
N SER A 277 0.48 -26.49 23.26
CA SER A 277 1.73 -26.95 23.92
C SER A 277 2.67 -25.81 24.32
N ASP A 278 2.11 -24.68 24.77
CA ASP A 278 2.87 -23.49 25.17
C ASP A 278 3.74 -23.68 26.44
N ASN A 279 3.69 -24.85 27.08
CA ASN A 279 4.36 -25.10 28.36
C ASN A 279 5.42 -26.22 28.36
N GLY A 280 5.81 -26.77 27.21
CA GLY A 280 6.93 -27.72 27.14
C GLY A 280 6.77 -28.98 28.02
N ASP A 281 5.54 -29.37 28.35
CA ASP A 281 5.28 -30.50 29.23
C ASP A 281 5.27 -31.81 28.43
N ALA A 282 6.09 -32.78 28.85
CA ALA A 282 6.17 -34.11 28.25
C ALA A 282 4.93 -34.91 28.65
N THR A 283 3.81 -34.63 27.99
CA THR A 283 2.52 -35.26 28.28
C THR A 283 1.90 -35.83 27.01
N VAL A 284 1.27 -36.99 27.19
CA VAL A 284 0.58 -37.88 26.23
C VAL A 284 -0.07 -37.13 25.05
N SER A 285 0.08 -37.65 23.82
CA SER A 285 -0.42 -36.96 22.61
C SER A 285 -1.93 -36.72 22.68
N GLN A 286 -2.36 -35.57 22.16
CA GLN A 286 -3.75 -35.34 21.75
C GLN A 286 -3.98 -35.86 20.32
N VAL A 287 -5.24 -35.98 19.91
CA VAL A 287 -5.60 -36.44 18.56
C VAL A 287 -5.16 -35.41 17.52
N ILE A 288 -4.23 -35.80 16.64
CA ILE A 288 -3.78 -34.98 15.52
C ILE A 288 -4.56 -35.38 14.27
N ARG A 289 -5.09 -34.37 13.58
CA ARG A 289 -5.65 -34.55 12.24
C ARG A 289 -4.59 -34.21 11.19
N LYS A 290 -4.36 -35.15 10.28
CA LYS A 290 -3.53 -34.95 9.09
C LYS A 290 -4.23 -33.97 8.16
N VAL A 291 -3.46 -33.04 7.62
CA VAL A 291 -3.96 -32.00 6.69
C VAL A 291 -3.34 -32.22 5.33
N ILE A 292 -4.19 -32.34 4.31
CA ILE A 292 -3.76 -32.38 2.92
C ILE A 292 -4.53 -31.32 2.13
N SER A 293 -3.81 -30.56 1.31
CA SER A 293 -4.34 -29.39 0.62
C SER A 293 -4.03 -29.43 -0.86
N GLN A 294 -4.95 -28.88 -1.66
CA GLN A 294 -4.79 -28.67 -3.10
C GLN A 294 -5.11 -27.20 -3.44
N PRO A 295 -4.41 -26.59 -4.40
CA PRO A 295 -4.78 -25.27 -4.89
C PRO A 295 -6.18 -25.30 -5.51
N SER A 296 -6.99 -24.28 -5.26
CA SER A 296 -8.28 -24.14 -5.93
C SER A 296 -8.12 -23.61 -7.34
N ALA A 297 -9.03 -24.00 -8.23
CA ALA A 297 -9.10 -23.53 -9.60
C ALA A 297 -10.51 -22.98 -9.88
N GLU A 298 -10.58 -21.86 -10.60
CA GLU A 298 -11.85 -21.26 -10.99
C GLU A 298 -12.70 -22.28 -11.80
N GLY A 299 -13.98 -22.36 -11.48
CA GLY A 299 -14.91 -23.34 -12.08
C GLY A 299 -14.79 -24.77 -11.55
N THR A 300 -13.86 -25.07 -10.65
CA THR A 300 -13.73 -26.39 -10.00
C THR A 300 -14.31 -26.37 -8.60
N TYR A 301 -15.32 -27.22 -8.37
CA TYR A 301 -16.04 -27.29 -7.10
C TYR A 301 -15.86 -28.61 -6.35
N SER A 302 -15.28 -29.64 -6.97
CA SER A 302 -15.04 -30.93 -6.32
C SER A 302 -13.55 -31.28 -6.36
N TYR A 303 -12.99 -31.57 -5.19
CA TYR A 303 -11.57 -31.84 -4.98
C TYR A 303 -11.42 -33.21 -4.33
N SER A 304 -10.67 -34.12 -4.96
CA SER A 304 -10.49 -35.49 -4.47
C SER A 304 -9.09 -35.66 -3.87
N PHE A 305 -9.05 -36.20 -2.66
CA PHE A 305 -7.83 -36.42 -1.90
C PHE A 305 -7.63 -37.91 -1.69
N THR A 306 -6.40 -38.40 -1.89
CA THR A 306 -6.07 -39.80 -1.58
C THR A 306 -5.80 -39.94 -0.09
N THR A 307 -6.52 -40.84 0.57
CA THR A 307 -6.51 -41.05 2.02
C THR A 307 -6.47 -42.55 2.32
N ALA A 308 -5.35 -43.20 2.00
CA ALA A 308 -5.16 -44.64 2.21
C ALA A 308 -5.18 -45.04 3.70
N ASP A 309 -5.00 -44.06 4.58
CA ASP A 309 -4.92 -44.18 6.02
C ASP A 309 -6.07 -43.47 6.74
N LEU A 310 -7.25 -43.33 6.14
CA LEU A 310 -8.40 -42.75 6.86
C LEU A 310 -8.87 -43.67 8.00
N LEU A 311 -8.87 -43.18 9.24
CA LEU A 311 -9.52 -43.86 10.37
C LEU A 311 -11.01 -43.53 10.41
N ILE A 312 -11.86 -44.54 10.51
CA ILE A 312 -13.32 -44.40 10.58
C ILE A 312 -13.82 -45.08 11.86
N ASP A 313 -14.48 -44.32 12.73
CA ASP A 313 -15.25 -44.80 13.88
C ASP A 313 -16.74 -44.91 13.51
N THR A 314 -17.14 -46.05 12.95
CA THR A 314 -18.53 -46.27 12.49
C THR A 314 -19.56 -46.31 13.62
N ASP A 315 -19.13 -46.61 14.83
CA ASP A 315 -20.00 -46.83 16.00
C ASP A 315 -19.98 -45.64 16.98
N VAL A 316 -19.20 -44.59 16.69
CA VAL A 316 -19.06 -43.36 17.50
C VAL A 316 -18.75 -43.69 18.96
N VAL A 317 -17.82 -44.62 19.14
CA VAL A 317 -17.41 -45.13 20.46
C VAL A 317 -16.31 -44.30 21.11
N THR A 318 -15.72 -43.36 20.38
CA THR A 318 -14.71 -42.41 20.90
C THR A 318 -15.30 -41.01 21.16
N ALA A 319 -14.61 -40.19 21.98
CA ALA A 319 -15.03 -38.81 22.26
C ALA A 319 -14.64 -37.82 21.15
N VAL A 320 -13.63 -38.15 20.35
CA VAL A 320 -13.18 -37.34 19.22
C VAL A 320 -13.78 -37.88 17.94
N SER A 321 -14.46 -37.02 17.19
CA SER A 321 -14.92 -37.39 15.84
C SER A 321 -13.71 -37.69 14.94
N THR A 322 -13.67 -38.90 14.40
CA THR A 322 -12.73 -39.32 13.35
C THR A 322 -13.19 -38.89 11.95
N ASP A 323 -14.41 -38.34 11.82
CA ASP A 323 -14.96 -37.97 10.54
C ASP A 323 -14.10 -36.89 9.88
N PRO A 324 -13.77 -37.06 8.58
CA PRO A 324 -13.02 -36.07 7.86
C PRO A 324 -13.85 -34.80 7.66
N PHE A 325 -13.20 -33.64 7.71
CA PHE A 325 -13.84 -32.37 7.36
C PHE A 325 -12.97 -31.53 6.43
N GLY A 326 -13.62 -30.73 5.60
CA GLY A 326 -12.97 -29.87 4.61
C GLY A 326 -13.07 -28.39 4.97
N VAL A 327 -12.14 -27.61 4.43
CA VAL A 327 -12.07 -26.16 4.61
C VAL A 327 -11.65 -25.50 3.29
N PHE A 328 -12.25 -24.37 2.94
CA PHE A 328 -11.83 -23.53 1.81
C PHE A 328 -11.31 -22.19 2.33
N GLY A 329 -10.04 -21.87 2.10
CA GLY A 329 -9.44 -20.60 2.55
C GLY A 329 -9.62 -20.33 4.05
N GLY A 330 -9.53 -21.38 4.89
CA GLY A 330 -9.76 -21.28 6.34
C GLY A 330 -11.23 -21.33 6.79
N ASN A 331 -12.21 -21.36 5.88
CA ASN A 331 -13.63 -21.39 6.21
C ASN A 331 -14.32 -22.72 5.83
N SER A 332 -14.83 -23.45 6.82
CA SER A 332 -15.57 -24.72 6.62
C SER A 332 -17.00 -24.51 6.13
N SER A 333 -17.59 -23.33 6.30
CA SER A 333 -18.98 -23.03 5.88
C SER A 333 -19.16 -23.01 4.37
N LEU A 334 -18.06 -22.90 3.63
CA LEU A 334 -18.01 -22.88 2.16
C LEU A 334 -17.92 -24.28 1.56
N VAL A 335 -17.74 -25.31 2.40
CA VAL A 335 -17.84 -26.70 1.99
C VAL A 335 -19.31 -27.11 2.01
N GLN A 336 -19.77 -27.66 0.89
CA GLN A 336 -21.12 -28.19 0.74
C GLN A 336 -21.23 -29.62 1.28
N SER A 337 -20.27 -30.47 0.94
CA SER A 337 -20.27 -31.87 1.38
C SER A 337 -18.87 -32.49 1.38
N ILE A 338 -18.73 -33.52 2.20
CA ILE A 338 -17.58 -34.43 2.24
C ILE A 338 -18.10 -35.82 1.90
N THR A 339 -17.55 -36.43 0.86
CA THR A 339 -17.90 -37.78 0.44
C THR A 339 -16.70 -38.69 0.64
N VAL A 340 -16.82 -39.64 1.57
CA VAL A 340 -15.80 -40.67 1.82
C VAL A 340 -15.99 -41.81 0.82
N GLY A 341 -14.96 -42.08 0.03
CA GLY A 341 -14.89 -43.21 -0.91
C GLY A 341 -13.84 -44.23 -0.48
N THR A 342 -13.58 -45.22 -1.35
CA THR A 342 -12.59 -46.27 -1.07
C THR A 342 -11.18 -45.74 -1.31
N GLY A 343 -10.49 -45.34 -0.23
CA GLY A 343 -9.11 -44.82 -0.29
C GLY A 343 -9.00 -43.36 -0.75
N ASN A 344 -10.13 -42.67 -0.92
CA ASN A 344 -10.18 -41.25 -1.23
C ASN A 344 -11.30 -40.54 -0.47
N VAL A 345 -11.17 -39.23 -0.31
CA VAL A 345 -12.20 -38.35 0.22
C VAL A 345 -12.37 -37.19 -0.73
N THR A 346 -13.62 -36.89 -1.09
CA THR A 346 -13.95 -35.78 -1.98
C THR A 346 -14.56 -34.63 -1.18
N VAL A 347 -13.96 -33.45 -1.28
CA VAL A 347 -14.48 -32.18 -0.74
C VAL A 347 -15.22 -31.46 -1.86
N THR A 348 -16.50 -31.19 -1.66
CA THR A 348 -17.31 -30.41 -2.61
C THR A 348 -17.61 -29.05 -2.01
N LEU A 349 -17.23 -27.99 -2.72
CA LEU A 349 -17.48 -26.60 -2.37
C LEU A 349 -18.88 -26.17 -2.81
N ARG A 350 -19.41 -25.13 -2.18
CA ARG A 350 -20.68 -24.54 -2.63
C ARG A 350 -20.52 -23.82 -3.98
N PRO A 351 -21.59 -23.73 -4.79
CA PRO A 351 -21.52 -23.08 -6.10
C PRO A 351 -21.24 -21.57 -6.05
N ASP A 352 -21.55 -20.91 -4.93
CA ASP A 352 -21.41 -19.48 -4.70
C ASP A 352 -20.01 -19.06 -4.23
N VAL A 353 -19.09 -20.01 -4.04
CA VAL A 353 -17.70 -19.73 -3.67
C VAL A 353 -17.01 -18.95 -4.80
N ARG A 354 -16.50 -17.75 -4.47
CA ARG A 354 -15.64 -16.97 -5.37
C ARG A 354 -14.18 -17.19 -5.01
N VAL A 355 -13.39 -17.58 -6.01
CA VAL A 355 -11.95 -17.76 -5.87
C VAL A 355 -11.30 -16.38 -5.96
N ALA A 356 -11.09 -15.73 -4.82
CA ALA A 356 -10.26 -14.54 -4.74
C ALA A 356 -8.92 -14.92 -4.08
N TYR A 357 -7.80 -14.61 -4.73
CA TYR A 357 -6.42 -14.80 -4.21
C TYR A 357 -6.03 -16.25 -3.87
N ASN A 358 -5.79 -17.10 -4.89
CA ASN A 358 -5.20 -18.45 -4.78
C ASN A 358 -5.53 -19.27 -3.51
N PRO A 359 -6.81 -19.38 -3.05
CA PRO A 359 -7.11 -20.11 -1.83
C PRO A 359 -6.91 -21.62 -2.02
N THR A 360 -6.60 -22.31 -0.93
CA THR A 360 -6.48 -23.78 -0.94
C THR A 360 -7.76 -24.45 -0.45
N VAL A 361 -8.04 -25.63 -1.01
CA VAL A 361 -8.98 -26.58 -0.43
C VAL A 361 -8.20 -27.54 0.44
N SER A 362 -8.54 -27.62 1.72
CA SER A 362 -7.85 -28.46 2.70
C SER A 362 -8.79 -29.52 3.27
N LEU A 363 -8.29 -30.75 3.42
CA LEU A 363 -8.97 -31.86 4.07
C LEU A 363 -8.24 -32.22 5.36
N TYR A 364 -8.99 -32.32 6.45
CA TYR A 364 -8.53 -32.73 7.78
C TYR A 364 -9.10 -34.11 8.11
N TYR A 365 -8.26 -35.07 8.53
CA TYR A 365 -8.71 -36.41 8.91
C TYR A 365 -7.79 -37.09 9.94
N VAL A 366 -8.30 -38.09 10.66
CA VAL A 366 -7.51 -38.87 11.62
C VAL A 366 -6.87 -40.06 10.89
N SER A 367 -5.56 -40.28 11.08
CA SER A 367 -4.83 -41.35 10.39
C SER A 367 -4.93 -42.70 11.11
N ALA A 368 -5.35 -43.74 10.40
CA ALA A 368 -5.38 -45.15 10.83
C ALA A 368 -3.98 -45.77 10.93
N TYR A 369 -2.94 -45.12 10.37
CA TYR A 369 -1.56 -45.54 10.59
C TYR A 369 -1.10 -45.15 11.99
N LYS A 370 -1.52 -43.98 12.48
CA LYS A 370 -1.15 -43.46 13.81
C LYS A 370 -2.07 -43.98 14.91
N TYR A 371 -3.37 -43.91 14.69
CA TYR A 371 -4.38 -44.21 15.69
C TYR A 371 -5.16 -45.48 15.33
N SER A 372 -5.54 -46.23 16.36
CA SER A 372 -6.51 -47.32 16.28
C SER A 372 -7.53 -47.18 17.39
N ILE A 373 -8.76 -47.64 17.19
CA ILE A 373 -9.80 -47.59 18.21
C ILE A 373 -9.58 -48.77 19.17
N TYR A 374 -9.43 -48.46 20.45
CA TYR A 374 -9.38 -49.44 21.54
C TYR A 374 -10.69 -49.45 22.30
N SER A 375 -11.08 -50.63 22.78
CA SER A 375 -12.22 -50.83 23.67
C SER A 375 -11.78 -51.63 24.88
N SER A 376 -12.24 -51.22 26.07
CA SER A 376 -11.95 -51.86 27.37
C SER A 376 -12.52 -53.27 27.51
N ALA A 377 -13.29 -53.75 26.52
CA ALA A 377 -13.68 -55.16 26.42
C ALA A 377 -12.47 -56.07 26.09
N ASN A 378 -11.38 -55.51 25.58
CA ASN A 378 -10.13 -56.22 25.28
C ASN A 378 -9.06 -55.85 26.31
N ALA A 379 -8.04 -56.71 26.48
CA ALA A 379 -6.89 -56.37 27.30
C ALA A 379 -6.13 -55.17 26.71
N PHE A 380 -5.64 -54.26 27.56
CA PHE A 380 -4.90 -53.09 27.11
C PHE A 380 -3.59 -53.51 26.42
N PRO A 381 -3.30 -53.05 25.18
CA PRO A 381 -2.12 -53.50 24.45
C PRO A 381 -0.84 -52.95 25.09
N ALA A 382 0.12 -53.82 25.42
CA ALA A 382 1.36 -53.44 26.11
C ALA A 382 2.27 -52.46 25.32
N ASN A 383 2.06 -52.33 24.01
CA ASN A 383 2.80 -51.45 23.11
C ASN A 383 1.98 -50.24 22.62
N LYS A 384 0.91 -49.88 23.35
CA LYS A 384 0.01 -48.77 23.01
C LYS A 384 -0.22 -47.86 24.22
N GLN A 385 -0.58 -46.61 23.97
CA GLN A 385 -1.06 -45.64 24.95
C GLN A 385 -2.37 -45.02 24.46
N LEU A 386 -3.21 -44.56 25.38
CA LEU A 386 -4.43 -43.82 25.09
C LEU A 386 -4.12 -42.38 24.70
N THR A 387 -4.80 -41.87 23.68
CA THR A 387 -4.68 -40.48 23.23
C THR A 387 -5.61 -39.59 24.05
N VAL A 388 -5.08 -38.48 24.58
CA VAL A 388 -5.81 -37.55 25.44
C VAL A 388 -6.98 -36.91 24.67
N GLY A 389 -8.11 -36.77 25.36
CA GLY A 389 -9.36 -36.21 24.86
C GLY A 389 -10.20 -37.19 24.03
N SER A 390 -9.73 -38.42 23.79
CA SER A 390 -10.39 -39.38 22.90
C SER A 390 -11.31 -40.37 23.61
N ILE A 391 -11.35 -40.37 24.94
CA ILE A 391 -12.01 -41.42 25.72
C ILE A 391 -13.50 -41.12 25.91
N LYS A 392 -14.33 -42.09 25.53
CA LYS A 392 -15.76 -42.10 25.82
C LYS A 392 -16.13 -43.45 26.43
N GLY A 393 -16.94 -43.44 27.46
CA GLY A 393 -17.32 -44.63 28.18
C GLY A 393 -18.77 -44.67 28.60
N ARG A 394 -19.11 -45.73 29.30
CA ARG A 394 -20.43 -45.99 29.85
C ARG A 394 -20.30 -46.67 31.20
N ALA A 395 -20.90 -46.06 32.22
CA ALA A 395 -20.97 -46.56 33.58
C ALA A 395 -22.33 -47.23 33.83
N VAL A 396 -22.31 -48.43 34.40
CA VAL A 396 -23.51 -49.18 34.84
C VAL A 396 -23.43 -49.36 36.34
N PHE A 397 -24.27 -48.66 37.09
CA PHE A 397 -24.30 -48.70 38.55
C PHE A 397 -24.88 -50.03 39.07
N ALA A 398 -24.38 -50.50 40.21
CA ALA A 398 -24.85 -51.73 40.85
C ALA A 398 -26.28 -51.58 41.40
N ASP A 399 -26.67 -50.37 41.80
CA ASP A 399 -28.06 -50.06 42.13
C ASP A 399 -28.87 -49.82 40.84
N SER A 400 -29.80 -50.74 40.57
CA SER A 400 -30.68 -50.72 39.40
C SER A 400 -31.62 -49.51 39.31
N ASN A 401 -31.72 -48.69 40.36
CA ASN A 401 -32.46 -47.43 40.31
C ASN A 401 -31.76 -46.36 39.46
N TYR A 402 -30.45 -46.49 39.20
CA TYR A 402 -29.70 -45.59 38.35
C TYR A 402 -29.56 -46.15 36.94
N VAL A 403 -30.00 -45.38 35.93
CA VAL A 403 -29.82 -45.74 34.53
C VAL A 403 -28.34 -45.65 34.14
N PRO A 404 -27.85 -46.50 33.21
CA PRO A 404 -26.48 -46.39 32.70
C PRO A 404 -26.19 -44.97 32.17
N GLN A 405 -25.03 -44.44 32.50
CA GLN A 405 -24.64 -43.08 32.14
C GLN A 405 -23.48 -43.08 31.15
N ASP A 406 -23.52 -42.16 30.20
CA ASP A 406 -22.37 -41.88 29.34
C ASP A 406 -21.29 -41.16 30.14
N VAL A 407 -20.04 -41.53 29.89
CA VAL A 407 -18.88 -41.05 30.61
C VAL A 407 -17.95 -40.37 29.61
N PHE A 408 -17.51 -39.16 29.95
CA PHE A 408 -16.67 -38.32 29.12
C PHE A 408 -15.40 -37.95 29.85
N GLU A 409 -14.33 -37.86 29.08
CA GLU A 409 -13.05 -37.36 29.55
C GLU A 409 -13.08 -35.85 29.76
N ASN A 410 -12.55 -35.39 30.89
CA ASN A 410 -12.26 -33.99 31.13
C ASN A 410 -10.74 -33.77 31.17
N VAL A 411 -10.23 -33.00 30.21
CA VAL A 411 -8.79 -32.91 29.86
C VAL A 411 -8.00 -31.95 30.76
N TYR A 412 -8.58 -31.45 31.86
CA TYR A 412 -7.91 -30.46 32.73
C TYR A 412 -6.74 -31.08 33.52
N ASN A 413 -5.51 -30.60 33.27
CA ASN A 413 -4.23 -30.98 33.93
C ASN A 413 -3.66 -32.38 33.63
N GLY A 414 -3.87 -32.95 32.44
CA GLY A 414 -3.12 -34.13 31.97
C GLY A 414 -3.42 -35.46 32.68
N ILE A 415 -4.45 -35.49 33.55
CA ILE A 415 -4.93 -36.70 34.22
C ILE A 415 -6.27 -37.10 33.59
N GLY A 416 -6.41 -38.35 33.16
CA GLY A 416 -7.63 -38.87 32.52
C GLY A 416 -8.80 -38.98 33.49
N LYS A 417 -9.47 -37.87 33.75
CA LYS A 417 -10.63 -37.82 34.63
C LYS A 417 -11.91 -38.10 33.85
N LEU A 418 -12.67 -39.09 34.29
CA LEU A 418 -13.86 -39.58 33.63
C LEU A 418 -15.12 -39.17 34.41
N TYR A 419 -15.96 -38.35 33.79
CA TYR A 419 -17.16 -37.75 34.38
C TYR A 419 -18.42 -38.20 33.65
N ASP A 420 -19.54 -38.33 34.36
CA ASP A 420 -20.84 -38.61 33.76
C ASP A 420 -21.76 -37.37 33.71
N THR A 421 -21.15 -36.19 33.58
CA THR A 421 -21.73 -34.84 33.71
C THR A 421 -21.99 -34.34 35.14
N THR A 422 -22.12 -35.22 36.14
CA THR A 422 -22.48 -34.80 37.51
C THR A 422 -21.33 -34.96 38.50
N GLU A 423 -20.64 -36.09 38.51
CA GLU A 423 -19.53 -36.34 39.42
C GLU A 423 -18.35 -37.06 38.74
N LEU A 424 -17.18 -37.02 39.37
CA LEU A 424 -16.01 -37.74 38.90
C LEU A 424 -16.16 -39.23 39.21
N LEU A 425 -16.30 -40.06 38.19
CA LEU A 425 -16.48 -41.50 38.37
C LEU A 425 -15.15 -42.24 38.51
N ALA A 426 -14.17 -41.96 37.65
CA ALA A 426 -12.91 -42.67 37.65
C ALA A 426 -11.76 -41.81 37.13
N THR A 427 -10.53 -42.24 37.41
CA THR A 427 -9.33 -41.76 36.72
C THR A 427 -8.71 -42.89 35.91
N ILE A 428 -8.17 -42.58 34.74
CA ILE A 428 -7.48 -43.53 33.87
C ILE A 428 -6.02 -43.09 33.66
N ASP A 429 -5.12 -44.06 33.74
CA ASP A 429 -3.72 -43.90 33.34
C ASP A 429 -3.59 -44.15 31.83
N TYR A 430 -3.15 -43.15 31.07
CA TYR A 430 -3.10 -43.24 29.62
C TYR A 430 -2.04 -44.22 29.09
N PHE A 431 -0.97 -44.47 29.83
CA PHE A 431 0.13 -45.35 29.39
C PHE A 431 -0.20 -46.82 29.62
N THR A 432 -0.98 -47.12 30.65
CA THR A 432 -1.28 -48.49 31.09
C THR A 432 -2.73 -48.89 30.87
N GLY A 433 -3.62 -47.93 30.59
CA GLY A 433 -5.06 -48.14 30.48
C GLY A 433 -5.75 -48.49 31.81
N VAL A 434 -5.03 -48.41 32.93
CA VAL A 434 -5.52 -48.78 34.26
C VAL A 434 -6.53 -47.76 34.75
N VAL A 435 -7.72 -48.24 35.11
CA VAL A 435 -8.81 -47.43 35.67
C VAL A 435 -8.80 -47.53 37.20
N THR A 436 -8.80 -46.38 37.86
CA THR A 436 -9.02 -46.24 39.30
C THR A 436 -10.40 -45.63 39.55
N LYS A 437 -11.34 -46.43 40.06
CA LYS A 437 -12.70 -45.97 40.42
C LYS A 437 -12.62 -45.01 41.62
N GLN A 438 -13.40 -43.93 41.58
CA GLN A 438 -13.57 -43.01 42.70
C GLN A 438 -14.77 -43.44 43.55
N THR A 439 -14.77 -43.02 44.82
CA THR A 439 -15.95 -43.16 45.68
C THR A 439 -17.00 -42.15 45.22
N VAL A 440 -18.12 -42.65 44.70
CA VAL A 440 -19.20 -41.84 44.15
C VAL A 440 -20.46 -41.95 44.98
N SER A 441 -21.31 -40.92 44.92
CA SER A 441 -22.53 -40.82 45.72
C SER A 441 -23.57 -41.92 45.41
N ARG A 442 -23.46 -42.55 44.23
CA ARG A 442 -24.38 -43.56 43.69
C ARG A 442 -23.94 -45.01 43.91
N GLY A 443 -22.89 -45.23 44.70
CA GLY A 443 -22.39 -46.58 45.02
C GLY A 443 -21.46 -47.16 43.95
N ASP A 444 -21.28 -48.48 43.98
CA ASP A 444 -20.37 -49.17 43.05
C ASP A 444 -20.95 -49.22 41.63
N PHE A 445 -20.07 -49.31 40.62
CA PHE A 445 -20.44 -49.30 39.20
C PHE A 445 -19.40 -50.01 38.35
N GLU A 446 -19.83 -50.58 37.23
CA GLU A 446 -18.95 -51.11 36.19
C GLU A 446 -18.72 -50.07 35.09
N LEU A 447 -17.47 -49.93 34.63
CA LEU A 447 -17.08 -48.98 33.59
C LEU A 447 -16.60 -49.71 32.34
N SER A 448 -17.24 -49.41 31.22
CA SER A 448 -16.73 -49.73 29.88
C SER A 448 -16.29 -48.44 29.19
N TYR A 449 -15.18 -48.44 28.45
CA TYR A 449 -14.72 -47.27 27.71
C TYR A 449 -14.07 -47.66 26.39
N SER A 450 -14.10 -46.74 25.44
CA SER A 450 -13.32 -46.81 24.22
C SER A 450 -12.58 -45.50 24.01
N GLY A 451 -11.45 -45.55 23.32
CA GLY A 451 -10.61 -44.39 23.06
C GLY A 451 -9.67 -44.68 21.91
N LEU A 452 -9.06 -43.63 21.36
CA LEU A 452 -7.98 -43.81 20.40
C LEU A 452 -6.72 -44.24 21.15
N VAL A 453 -6.04 -45.22 20.59
CA VAL A 453 -4.72 -45.63 21.05
C VAL A 453 -3.69 -45.47 19.95
N GLU A 454 -2.49 -45.11 20.35
CA GLU A 454 -1.32 -44.92 19.48
C GLU A 454 -0.15 -45.77 20.01
N SER A 455 0.87 -45.99 19.18
CA SER A 455 2.04 -46.80 19.57
C SER A 455 2.86 -46.14 20.68
N THR A 456 3.18 -46.89 21.75
CA THR A 456 4.22 -46.50 22.73
C THR A 456 5.61 -46.92 22.31
N THR A 457 5.72 -47.75 21.27
CA THR A 457 7.01 -48.13 20.69
C THR A 457 7.31 -47.25 19.49
N ALA A 458 8.54 -46.74 19.47
CA ALA A 458 9.18 -45.89 18.48
C ALA A 458 9.35 -46.55 17.08
N ALA A 459 8.42 -47.41 16.66
CA ALA A 459 8.47 -48.05 15.35
C ALA A 459 7.07 -48.53 14.94
N ALA A 460 6.26 -47.64 14.36
CA ALA A 460 5.21 -48.03 13.39
C ALA A 460 4.48 -46.88 12.67
N ALA A 461 4.57 -45.60 13.07
CA ALA A 461 3.68 -44.57 12.49
C ALA A 461 4.24 -43.13 12.54
N GLY A 462 5.37 -42.87 11.90
CA GLY A 462 5.86 -41.50 11.74
C GLY A 462 5.46 -40.88 10.43
N ASP A 463 5.24 -39.58 10.44
CA ASP A 463 4.98 -38.80 9.24
C ASP A 463 6.28 -38.61 8.45
N THR A 464 6.19 -38.62 7.12
CA THR A 464 7.33 -38.32 6.22
C THR A 464 7.17 -36.97 5.53
N THR A 465 6.09 -36.25 5.82
CA THR A 465 5.80 -34.92 5.29
C THR A 465 5.10 -34.06 6.32
N ALA A 466 5.39 -32.76 6.35
CA ALA A 466 4.61 -31.78 7.11
C ALA A 466 4.26 -30.58 6.23
N LYS A 467 3.03 -30.08 6.34
CA LYS A 467 2.59 -28.83 5.70
C LYS A 467 1.88 -27.96 6.72
N PHE A 468 2.34 -26.73 6.90
CA PHE A 468 1.77 -25.78 7.86
C PHE A 468 2.05 -24.34 7.45
N ALA A 469 1.18 -23.41 7.84
CA ALA A 469 1.43 -21.98 7.69
C ALA A 469 2.33 -21.47 8.82
N LEU A 470 3.20 -20.51 8.51
CA LEU A 470 4.00 -19.82 9.52
C LEU A 470 3.10 -19.03 10.49
N SER A 471 3.53 -18.92 11.74
CA SER A 471 2.85 -18.14 12.79
C SER A 471 3.01 -16.63 12.63
N VAL A 472 3.81 -16.18 11.65
CA VAL A 472 4.18 -14.78 11.41
C VAL A 472 3.68 -14.31 10.05
N ALA A 473 3.35 -13.02 9.95
CA ALA A 473 2.83 -12.44 8.71
C ALA A 473 3.93 -12.06 7.72
N ASN A 474 5.08 -11.58 8.22
CA ASN A 474 6.20 -11.11 7.39
C ASN A 474 7.49 -11.85 7.78
N PRO A 475 7.66 -13.11 7.37
CA PRO A 475 8.78 -13.94 7.82
C PRO A 475 10.12 -13.48 7.22
N LEU A 476 11.13 -13.31 8.07
CA LEU A 476 12.53 -13.33 7.61
C LEU A 476 12.92 -14.78 7.30
N LEU A 477 12.83 -15.18 6.02
CA LEU A 477 12.94 -16.59 5.62
C LEU A 477 14.23 -17.26 6.10
N GLU A 478 15.38 -16.58 5.99
CA GLU A 478 16.69 -17.09 6.45
C GLU A 478 16.79 -17.30 7.97
N SER A 479 15.85 -16.76 8.75
CA SER A 479 15.77 -17.02 10.21
C SER A 479 14.99 -18.28 10.55
N PHE A 480 14.38 -18.96 9.57
CA PHE A 480 13.64 -20.19 9.79
C PHE A 480 14.59 -21.31 10.22
N TYR A 481 14.31 -21.87 11.38
CA TYR A 481 15.00 -23.05 11.90
C TYR A 481 13.97 -24.03 12.44
N VAL A 482 14.05 -25.30 12.04
CA VAL A 482 13.12 -26.35 12.48
C VAL A 482 13.88 -27.51 13.11
N GLN A 483 13.30 -28.06 14.16
CA GLN A 483 13.73 -29.28 14.84
C GLN A 483 12.57 -30.23 14.97
N VAL A 484 12.83 -31.51 14.76
CA VAL A 484 11.85 -32.58 14.96
C VAL A 484 12.57 -33.86 15.36
N GLU A 485 11.92 -34.69 16.16
CA GLU A 485 12.46 -35.97 16.60
C GLU A 485 12.21 -37.06 15.56
N ARG A 486 13.28 -37.78 15.20
CA ARG A 486 13.20 -38.99 14.38
C ARG A 486 12.76 -40.16 15.24
N ILE A 487 11.75 -40.90 14.76
CA ILE A 487 11.15 -41.96 15.57
C ILE A 487 12.13 -43.13 15.79
N SER A 488 12.95 -43.50 14.80
CA SER A 488 13.78 -44.71 14.88
C SER A 488 14.77 -44.76 16.05
N ASP A 489 15.25 -43.61 16.51
CA ASP A 489 16.32 -43.49 17.50
C ASP A 489 16.18 -42.29 18.44
N HIS A 490 15.03 -41.62 18.42
CA HIS A 490 14.76 -40.40 19.19
C HIS A 490 15.77 -39.27 18.94
N ALA A 491 16.49 -39.30 17.81
CA ALA A 491 17.45 -38.27 17.46
C ALA A 491 16.74 -37.01 16.96
N ILE A 492 17.10 -35.86 17.51
CA ILE A 492 16.64 -34.56 16.99
C ILE A 492 17.36 -34.31 15.67
N ILE A 493 16.59 -34.16 14.60
CA ILE A 493 17.06 -33.70 13.30
C ILE A 493 16.61 -32.26 13.08
N SER A 494 17.42 -31.47 12.36
CA SER A 494 17.16 -30.06 12.14
C SER A 494 17.44 -29.61 10.70
N ALA A 495 16.82 -28.50 10.33
CA ALA A 495 17.00 -27.83 9.06
C ALA A 495 16.83 -26.33 9.21
N SER A 496 17.39 -25.59 8.26
CA SER A 496 17.25 -24.14 8.17
C SER A 496 16.90 -23.73 6.74
N SER A 497 16.27 -22.57 6.60
CA SER A 497 15.99 -21.97 5.29
C SER A 497 17.08 -20.99 4.87
N ASP A 498 17.24 -20.78 3.57
CA ASP A 498 17.93 -19.62 2.99
C ASP A 498 16.98 -18.43 2.77
N ASN A 499 17.49 -17.35 2.16
CA ASN A 499 16.72 -16.14 1.86
C ASN A 499 15.68 -16.31 0.73
N GLN A 500 15.68 -17.43 0.00
CA GLN A 500 14.69 -17.79 -1.02
C GLN A 500 13.63 -18.75 -0.49
N GLY A 501 13.69 -19.11 0.80
CA GLY A 501 12.76 -20.06 1.39
C GLY A 501 13.13 -21.53 1.17
N VAL A 502 14.33 -21.85 0.67
CA VAL A 502 14.74 -23.25 0.47
C VAL A 502 15.25 -23.83 1.77
N ILE A 503 14.59 -24.88 2.26
CA ILE A 503 14.91 -25.54 3.54
C ILE A 503 15.83 -26.74 3.29
N THR A 504 16.98 -26.73 3.94
CA THR A 504 17.97 -27.81 3.86
C THR A 504 18.43 -28.26 5.25
N GLY A 505 18.51 -29.58 5.43
CA GLY A 505 18.97 -30.20 6.67
C GLY A 505 19.29 -31.68 6.47
N SER A 506 19.92 -32.30 7.47
CA SER A 506 20.25 -33.72 7.39
C SER A 506 19.00 -34.57 7.56
N GLY A 507 18.47 -35.10 6.44
CA GLY A 507 17.26 -35.91 6.41
C GLY A 507 15.95 -35.11 6.37
N ILE A 508 16.04 -33.79 6.17
CA ILE A 508 14.92 -32.86 6.02
C ILE A 508 15.18 -32.01 4.77
N SER A 509 14.18 -31.86 3.91
CA SER A 509 14.19 -30.93 2.78
C SER A 509 12.83 -30.25 2.68
N GLY A 510 12.77 -29.02 2.16
CA GLY A 510 11.50 -28.33 2.05
C GLY A 510 11.58 -26.96 1.38
N THR A 511 10.43 -26.30 1.33
CA THR A 511 10.31 -24.93 0.80
C THR A 511 9.33 -24.11 1.62
N ILE A 512 9.57 -22.81 1.69
CA ILE A 512 8.64 -21.81 2.20
C ILE A 512 8.22 -20.94 1.01
N VAL A 513 6.93 -20.97 0.67
CA VAL A 513 6.36 -20.13 -0.39
C VAL A 513 5.07 -19.52 0.13
N ASP A 514 4.94 -18.19 0.03
CA ASP A 514 3.76 -17.43 0.47
C ASP A 514 3.31 -17.74 1.92
N GLY A 515 4.28 -17.92 2.81
CA GLY A 515 4.04 -18.24 4.23
C GLY A 515 3.64 -19.69 4.51
N LEU A 516 3.58 -20.55 3.49
CA LEU A 516 3.35 -21.99 3.63
C LEU A 516 4.68 -22.74 3.66
N VAL A 517 4.88 -23.53 4.71
CA VAL A 517 6.02 -24.44 4.85
C VAL A 517 5.62 -25.83 4.37
N GLU A 518 6.42 -26.40 3.47
CA GLU A 518 6.33 -27.80 3.08
C GLU A 518 7.65 -28.51 3.41
N LEU A 519 7.59 -29.55 4.25
CA LEU A 519 8.73 -30.37 4.65
C LEU A 519 8.56 -31.81 4.18
N VAL A 520 9.68 -32.42 3.77
CA VAL A 520 9.82 -33.83 3.43
C VAL A 520 10.95 -34.41 4.27
N PHE A 521 10.66 -35.53 4.94
CA PHE A 521 11.59 -36.24 5.82
C PHE A 521 12.05 -37.54 5.17
N THR A 522 13.34 -37.83 5.23
CA THR A 522 13.90 -39.10 4.69
C THR A 522 13.51 -40.31 5.54
N ASN A 523 13.25 -40.10 6.83
CA ASN A 523 12.82 -41.13 7.78
C ASN A 523 11.55 -40.66 8.50
N PRO A 524 10.71 -41.58 9.02
CA PRO A 524 9.53 -41.22 9.79
C PRO A 524 9.88 -40.39 11.05
N VAL A 525 9.14 -39.29 11.27
CA VAL A 525 9.32 -38.36 12.41
C VAL A 525 8.06 -38.23 13.26
N ASP A 526 8.22 -37.78 14.51
CA ASP A 526 7.08 -37.44 15.38
C ASP A 526 6.76 -35.94 15.29
N LEU A 527 5.70 -35.59 14.56
CA LEU A 527 5.27 -34.21 14.37
C LEU A 527 4.84 -33.49 15.66
N THR A 528 4.55 -34.20 16.76
CA THR A 528 4.25 -33.55 18.06
C THR A 528 5.46 -32.84 18.64
N THR A 529 6.66 -33.33 18.30
CA THR A 529 7.95 -32.77 18.72
C THR A 529 8.45 -31.64 17.82
N LEU A 530 7.76 -31.39 16.70
CA LEU A 530 8.19 -30.38 15.75
C LEU A 530 8.13 -29.00 16.40
N ARG A 531 9.28 -28.34 16.46
CA ARG A 531 9.44 -26.97 16.92
C ARG A 531 10.12 -26.17 15.83
N TYR A 532 9.66 -24.95 15.61
CA TYR A 532 10.34 -24.04 14.68
C TYR A 532 10.45 -22.63 15.24
N ASP A 533 11.57 -22.01 14.91
CA ASP A 533 11.87 -20.62 15.17
C ASP A 533 11.69 -19.86 13.86
N ILE A 534 11.07 -18.69 13.94
CA ILE A 534 10.99 -17.76 12.81
C ILE A 534 10.96 -16.34 13.36
N THR A 535 11.58 -15.40 12.65
CA THR A 535 11.54 -13.99 13.00
C THR A 535 10.50 -13.27 12.15
N ASP A 536 9.61 -12.51 12.80
CA ASP A 536 8.68 -11.61 12.12
C ASP A 536 9.38 -10.26 11.87
N GLN A 537 9.24 -9.74 10.65
CA GLN A 537 9.74 -8.43 10.26
C GLN A 537 8.63 -7.41 10.45
N LEU A 538 8.73 -6.63 11.52
CA LEU A 538 7.78 -5.58 11.84
C LEU A 538 8.29 -4.26 11.29
N ARG A 539 7.66 -3.82 10.21
CA ARG A 539 7.83 -2.47 9.68
C ARG A 539 7.20 -1.47 10.64
N GLN A 540 8.01 -0.59 11.19
CA GLN A 540 7.58 0.52 12.03
C GLN A 540 7.76 1.82 11.27
N LEU A 541 6.68 2.60 11.27
CA LEU A 541 6.72 3.96 10.74
C LEU A 541 7.10 4.92 11.85
N PRO A 542 7.89 5.94 11.52
CA PRO A 542 8.25 6.94 12.48
C PRO A 542 7.04 7.82 12.86
N PRO A 543 7.08 8.43 14.05
CA PRO A 543 6.04 9.33 14.50
C PRO A 543 5.97 10.60 13.63
N ALA A 544 4.78 11.19 13.53
CA ALA A 544 4.47 12.28 12.61
C ALA A 544 5.32 13.54 12.88
N GLU A 545 5.77 13.74 14.12
CA GLU A 545 6.55 14.89 14.58
C GLU A 545 7.94 14.96 13.95
N ILE A 546 8.49 13.84 13.45
CA ILE A 546 9.86 13.83 12.90
C ILE A 546 9.88 14.35 11.46
N TYR A 547 8.90 13.99 10.62
CA TYR A 547 8.89 14.34 9.19
C TYR A 547 7.72 15.22 8.75
N GLY A 548 6.80 15.52 9.67
CA GLY A 548 5.64 16.36 9.42
C GLY A 548 4.62 15.75 8.45
N LEU A 549 4.60 14.41 8.33
CA LEU A 549 3.54 13.63 7.68
C LEU A 549 3.00 12.60 8.67
N ASN A 550 1.68 12.50 8.77
CA ASN A 550 1.03 11.51 9.62
C ASN A 550 0.94 10.14 8.89
N PRO A 551 1.70 9.12 9.34
CA PRO A 551 1.72 7.81 8.68
C PRO A 551 0.36 7.10 8.71
N LEU A 552 -0.48 7.37 9.71
CA LEU A 552 -1.81 6.74 9.83
C LEU A 552 -2.83 7.30 8.84
N ARG A 553 -2.51 8.45 8.26
CA ARG A 553 -3.30 9.11 7.21
C ARG A 553 -2.83 8.72 5.81
N ILE A 554 -1.93 7.74 5.72
CA ILE A 554 -1.35 7.23 4.48
C ILE A 554 -1.66 5.73 4.39
N PRO A 555 -2.15 5.23 3.24
CA PRO A 555 -2.54 3.83 3.09
C PRO A 555 -1.33 2.89 3.11
N ASN A 556 -1.59 1.60 3.43
CA ASN A 556 -0.65 0.48 3.32
C ASN A 556 0.71 0.71 4.02
N ASP A 557 0.70 1.31 5.20
CA ASP A 557 1.91 1.67 5.95
C ASP A 557 2.92 2.48 5.10
N GLY A 558 2.43 3.34 4.20
CA GLY A 558 3.27 4.15 3.34
C GLY A 558 3.85 3.42 2.13
N ILE A 559 3.37 2.22 1.79
CA ILE A 559 3.71 1.56 0.51
C ILE A 559 2.72 2.01 -0.56
N VAL A 560 3.24 2.53 -1.66
CA VAL A 560 2.44 3.01 -2.78
C VAL A 560 2.82 2.31 -4.08
N ASP A 561 1.83 2.06 -4.92
CA ASP A 561 2.06 1.55 -6.28
C ASP A 561 2.69 2.66 -7.13
N MET A 562 3.85 2.38 -7.73
CA MET A 562 4.55 3.31 -8.63
C MET A 562 3.87 3.42 -10.00
N PHE A 563 3.09 2.42 -10.34
CA PHE A 563 2.43 2.24 -11.63
C PHE A 563 0.94 2.02 -11.41
N ARG A 564 0.15 2.30 -12.43
CA ARG A 564 -1.31 2.10 -12.39
C ARG A 564 -1.77 1.33 -13.61
N ARG A 565 -2.77 0.49 -13.44
CA ARG A 565 -3.48 -0.13 -14.56
C ARG A 565 -4.12 0.99 -15.40
N TRP A 566 -4.03 0.88 -16.72
CA TRP A 566 -4.40 1.94 -17.67
C TRP A 566 -3.54 3.21 -17.57
N GLY A 567 -2.40 3.14 -16.87
CA GLY A 567 -1.40 4.20 -16.84
C GLY A 567 -0.42 4.10 -18.00
N THR A 568 0.10 5.24 -18.43
CA THR A 568 1.20 5.31 -19.39
C THR A 568 2.53 5.19 -18.67
N VAL A 569 3.46 4.44 -19.26
CA VAL A 569 4.84 4.29 -18.82
C VAL A 569 5.79 4.64 -19.96
N ALA A 570 6.95 5.19 -19.62
CA ALA A 570 8.05 5.44 -20.53
C ALA A 570 9.17 4.43 -20.26
N LEU A 571 9.55 3.67 -21.29
CA LEU A 571 10.78 2.87 -21.29
C LEU A 571 11.87 3.69 -21.96
N SER A 572 12.97 3.97 -21.25
CA SER A 572 14.09 4.75 -21.77
C SER A 572 15.42 4.09 -21.49
N HIS A 573 16.25 3.97 -22.53
CA HIS A 573 17.61 3.45 -22.42
C HIS A 573 18.62 4.43 -23.02
N THR A 574 19.50 4.95 -22.17
CA THR A 574 20.57 5.87 -22.56
C THR A 574 21.88 5.11 -22.75
N GLN A 575 22.52 5.29 -23.89
CA GLN A 575 23.90 4.90 -24.14
C GLN A 575 24.78 6.14 -24.09
N VAL A 576 26.00 5.95 -23.60
CA VAL A 576 26.98 7.02 -23.48
C VAL A 576 28.28 6.62 -24.16
N GLN A 577 28.93 7.57 -24.82
CA GLN A 577 30.25 7.41 -25.42
C GLN A 577 31.06 8.70 -25.23
N GLN A 578 32.38 8.57 -25.08
CA GLN A 578 33.26 9.74 -25.06
C GLN A 578 33.45 10.27 -26.48
N VAL A 579 33.50 11.59 -26.60
CA VAL A 579 33.73 12.28 -27.89
C VAL A 579 34.87 13.28 -27.78
N THR A 580 35.49 13.55 -28.92
CA THR A 580 36.55 14.56 -29.05
C THR A 580 36.00 15.82 -29.70
N ASP A 581 36.57 16.95 -29.34
CA ASP A 581 36.30 18.32 -29.83
C ASP A 581 36.85 18.59 -31.25
N SER A 582 36.88 17.55 -32.09
CA SER A 582 37.44 17.64 -33.44
C SER A 582 36.36 18.03 -34.45
N ILE A 583 36.43 19.26 -34.98
CA ILE A 583 35.48 19.78 -35.97
C ILE A 583 35.40 18.84 -37.18
N GLY A 584 34.18 18.48 -37.58
CA GLY A 584 33.88 17.56 -38.67
C GLY A 584 33.94 16.08 -38.30
N ALA A 585 34.33 15.73 -37.07
CA ALA A 585 34.24 14.35 -36.59
C ALA A 585 32.78 13.88 -36.57
N VAL A 586 32.55 12.63 -36.99
CA VAL A 586 31.23 12.00 -37.02
C VAL A 586 31.23 10.81 -36.09
N PHE A 587 30.27 10.79 -35.17
CA PHE A 587 30.03 9.71 -34.22
C PHE A 587 28.71 9.00 -34.55
N THR A 588 28.68 7.69 -34.40
CA THR A 588 27.46 6.89 -34.61
C THR A 588 26.65 6.81 -33.32
N ILE A 589 25.34 6.94 -33.45
CA ILE A 589 24.35 6.74 -32.39
C ILE A 589 23.26 5.80 -32.91
N ARG A 590 22.35 5.36 -32.03
CA ARG A 590 21.20 4.55 -32.45
C ARG A 590 20.24 5.37 -33.32
N GLU A 591 19.75 4.77 -34.40
CA GLU A 591 18.77 5.41 -35.29
C GLU A 591 17.50 5.79 -34.53
N ASN A 592 16.94 6.95 -34.89
CA ASN A 592 15.73 7.51 -34.30
C ASN A 592 15.78 7.68 -32.77
N ALA A 593 16.96 7.91 -32.20
CA ALA A 593 17.12 8.31 -30.81
C ALA A 593 16.24 9.54 -30.49
N GLN A 594 15.42 9.43 -29.44
CA GLN A 594 14.47 10.45 -29.03
C GLN A 594 15.20 11.69 -28.50
N PHE A 595 16.25 11.48 -27.70
CA PHE A 595 17.06 12.53 -27.11
C PHE A 595 18.54 12.25 -27.34
N VAL A 596 19.29 13.30 -27.70
CA VAL A 596 20.74 13.23 -27.95
C VAL A 596 21.36 14.50 -27.41
N ASP A 597 22.45 14.37 -26.65
CA ASP A 597 23.17 15.51 -26.10
C ASP A 597 24.66 15.22 -25.96
N ILE A 598 25.49 16.25 -25.99
CA ILE A 598 26.88 16.18 -25.58
C ILE A 598 26.99 17.02 -24.32
N THR A 599 27.49 16.44 -23.23
CA THR A 599 27.71 17.16 -21.97
C THR A 599 29.19 17.21 -21.62
N ASP A 600 29.58 18.29 -20.96
CA ASP A 600 30.92 18.47 -20.40
C ASP A 600 31.08 17.74 -19.04
N ALA A 601 32.25 17.85 -18.43
CA ALA A 601 32.57 17.26 -17.12
C ALA A 601 31.72 17.80 -15.96
N ASN A 602 31.15 18.99 -16.10
CA ASN A 602 30.27 19.62 -15.13
C ASN A 602 28.78 19.34 -15.43
N GLY A 603 28.48 18.56 -16.47
CA GLY A 603 27.12 18.29 -16.91
C GLY A 603 26.48 19.42 -17.71
N ALA A 604 27.25 20.43 -18.14
CA ALA A 604 26.75 21.48 -19.02
C ALA A 604 26.48 20.91 -20.41
N SER A 605 25.27 21.13 -20.92
CA SER A 605 24.88 20.72 -22.27
C SER A 605 25.53 21.62 -23.33
N LEU A 606 26.07 21.00 -24.38
CA LEU A 606 26.58 21.68 -25.56
C LEU A 606 25.49 21.88 -26.63
N TRP A 607 24.24 21.51 -26.34
CA TRP A 607 23.14 21.69 -27.28
C TRP A 607 22.76 23.17 -27.41
N THR A 608 22.53 23.62 -28.65
CA THR A 608 22.05 24.97 -28.97
C THR A 608 21.01 24.92 -30.08
N ASN A 609 20.13 25.93 -30.14
CA ASN A 609 19.10 26.02 -31.18
C ASN A 609 19.67 26.04 -32.60
N ASN A 610 20.87 26.58 -32.76
CA ASN A 610 21.52 26.75 -34.07
C ASN A 610 22.50 25.62 -34.42
N ASN A 611 22.60 24.58 -33.57
CA ASN A 611 23.58 23.49 -33.70
C ASN A 611 25.03 24.01 -33.74
N ASP A 612 25.36 25.04 -32.96
CA ASP A 612 26.69 25.67 -32.97
C ASP A 612 27.83 24.68 -32.65
N HIS A 613 27.56 23.70 -31.78
CA HIS A 613 28.56 22.74 -31.31
C HIS A 613 28.47 21.37 -31.98
N PHE A 614 27.27 20.86 -32.27
CA PHE A 614 27.06 19.59 -32.95
C PHE A 614 25.71 19.53 -33.68
N THR A 615 25.65 18.75 -34.75
CA THR A 615 24.42 18.45 -35.51
C THR A 615 24.05 16.98 -35.36
N VAL A 616 22.79 16.69 -35.07
CA VAL A 616 22.27 15.33 -34.96
C VAL A 616 21.44 14.97 -36.20
N ASN A 617 21.80 13.89 -36.88
CA ASN A 617 20.95 13.25 -37.88
C ASN A 617 20.31 11.99 -37.28
N LYS A 618 19.07 12.14 -36.79
CA LYS A 618 18.33 11.06 -36.12
C LYS A 618 18.06 9.88 -37.05
N VAL A 619 17.72 10.13 -38.31
CA VAL A 619 17.38 9.07 -39.28
C VAL A 619 18.62 8.24 -39.63
N ALA A 620 19.76 8.89 -39.86
CA ALA A 620 21.01 8.21 -40.18
C ALA A 620 21.76 7.69 -38.94
N GLY A 621 21.30 8.02 -37.73
CA GLY A 621 21.98 7.64 -36.48
C GLY A 621 23.38 8.23 -36.36
N THR A 622 23.57 9.52 -36.66
CA THR A 622 24.90 10.16 -36.58
C THR A 622 24.88 11.52 -35.89
N VAL A 623 26.01 11.87 -35.27
CA VAL A 623 26.28 13.19 -34.68
C VAL A 623 27.55 13.74 -35.30
N THR A 624 27.49 14.95 -35.86
CA THR A 624 28.64 15.65 -36.46
C THR A 624 29.05 16.81 -35.57
N ILE A 625 30.34 16.92 -35.24
CA ILE A 625 30.88 17.99 -34.41
C ILE A 625 31.14 19.25 -35.27
N ASN A 626 30.68 20.40 -34.80
CA ASN A 626 30.74 21.68 -35.53
C ASN A 626 31.71 22.71 -34.91
N SER A 627 32.22 22.46 -33.69
CA SER A 627 33.10 23.40 -32.97
C SER A 627 34.18 22.67 -32.16
N ASP A 628 35.12 23.44 -31.60
CA ASP A 628 36.17 22.97 -30.68
C ASP A 628 35.75 23.00 -29.20
N PHE A 629 34.46 23.19 -28.92
CA PHE A 629 33.89 23.25 -27.56
C PHE A 629 34.56 24.27 -26.64
N THR A 630 35.12 25.35 -27.20
CA THR A 630 35.70 26.44 -26.41
C THR A 630 34.71 26.94 -25.34
N GLY A 631 35.15 26.93 -24.08
CA GLY A 631 34.34 27.36 -22.93
C GLY A 631 33.72 26.23 -22.09
N PHE A 632 33.87 24.96 -22.52
CA PHE A 632 33.40 23.78 -21.78
C PHE A 632 34.58 22.97 -21.21
N ALA A 633 34.32 22.16 -20.17
CA ALA A 633 35.34 21.36 -19.51
C ALA A 633 35.35 19.90 -19.97
N ALA A 634 36.47 19.40 -20.51
CA ALA A 634 36.65 17.99 -20.83
C ALA A 634 36.66 17.11 -19.55
N PRO A 635 36.26 15.82 -19.61
CA PRO A 635 35.88 15.06 -20.81
C PRO A 635 34.46 15.37 -21.32
N PHE A 636 34.24 15.14 -22.62
CA PHE A 636 32.93 15.29 -23.28
C PHE A 636 32.26 13.93 -23.48
N VAL A 637 30.98 13.85 -23.11
CA VAL A 637 30.19 12.62 -23.18
C VAL A 637 28.99 12.83 -24.08
N LEU A 638 28.95 12.11 -25.20
CA LEU A 638 27.77 12.01 -26.06
C LEU A 638 26.83 10.95 -25.48
N SER A 639 25.61 11.37 -25.21
CA SER A 639 24.52 10.52 -24.73
C SER A 639 23.43 10.42 -25.78
N ASP A 640 23.00 9.21 -26.12
CA ASP A 640 21.82 8.98 -26.95
C ASP A 640 20.80 8.14 -26.17
N THR A 641 19.54 8.57 -26.19
CA THR A 641 18.44 7.91 -25.48
C THR A 641 17.38 7.47 -26.47
N ILE A 642 17.11 6.17 -26.49
CA ILE A 642 15.93 5.62 -27.15
C ILE A 642 14.80 5.51 -26.15
N MET A 643 13.58 5.78 -26.58
CA MET A 643 12.40 5.76 -25.72
C MET A 643 11.18 5.22 -26.44
N GLU A 644 10.31 4.57 -25.68
CA GLU A 644 9.02 4.06 -26.12
C GLU A 644 7.98 4.27 -25.01
N LEU A 645 6.78 4.72 -25.39
CA LEU A 645 5.65 4.85 -24.47
C LEU A 645 4.76 3.62 -24.57
N GLY A 646 4.40 3.05 -23.41
CA GLY A 646 3.54 1.87 -23.30
C GLY A 646 2.37 2.10 -22.35
N LEU A 647 1.28 1.37 -22.55
CA LEU A 647 0.12 1.37 -21.66
C LEU A 647 0.19 0.14 -20.76
N VAL A 648 0.03 0.31 -19.44
CA VAL A 648 0.05 -0.78 -18.46
C VAL A 648 -1.29 -1.52 -18.43
N SER A 649 -1.27 -2.84 -18.61
CA SER A 649 -2.46 -3.70 -18.50
C SER A 649 -2.63 -4.30 -17.10
N SER A 650 -1.52 -4.68 -16.46
CA SER A 650 -1.48 -5.26 -15.11
C SER A 650 -0.05 -5.23 -14.58
N PHE A 651 0.11 -5.31 -13.27
CA PHE A 651 1.42 -5.44 -12.61
C PHE A 651 1.27 -6.22 -11.30
N SER A 652 2.35 -6.86 -10.88
CA SER A 652 2.41 -7.62 -9.62
C SER A 652 3.86 -7.81 -9.19
N GLY A 653 4.21 -7.36 -7.99
CA GLY A 653 5.54 -7.53 -7.39
C GLY A 653 6.68 -7.00 -8.26
N ASN A 654 7.33 -7.90 -9.01
CA ASN A 654 8.48 -7.64 -9.87
C ASN A 654 8.16 -7.77 -11.37
N SER A 655 6.88 -7.77 -11.74
CA SER A 655 6.44 -7.91 -13.12
C SER A 655 5.46 -6.81 -13.50
N LEU A 656 5.65 -6.21 -14.67
CA LEU A 656 4.72 -5.27 -15.29
C LEU A 656 4.36 -5.76 -16.69
N VAL A 657 3.08 -5.72 -17.03
CA VAL A 657 2.57 -6.16 -18.34
C VAL A 657 2.03 -4.96 -19.11
N LEU A 658 2.45 -4.83 -20.37
CA LEU A 658 2.00 -3.83 -21.31
C LEU A 658 0.81 -4.32 -22.14
N ALA A 659 -0.03 -3.40 -22.59
CA ALA A 659 -1.18 -3.68 -23.45
C ALA A 659 -0.77 -4.06 -24.89
N LYS A 660 0.43 -3.69 -25.32
CA LYS A 660 1.01 -4.03 -26.63
C LYS A 660 2.49 -4.40 -26.46
N PRO A 661 3.02 -5.31 -27.30
CA PRO A 661 4.43 -5.66 -27.24
C PRO A 661 5.32 -4.47 -27.61
N LEU A 662 6.51 -4.42 -27.02
CA LEU A 662 7.52 -3.41 -27.36
C LEU A 662 7.88 -3.47 -28.85
N ALA A 663 8.09 -2.31 -29.46
CA ALA A 663 8.48 -2.20 -30.87
C ALA A 663 9.94 -2.62 -31.13
N ARG A 664 10.74 -2.74 -30.07
CA ARG A 664 12.15 -3.12 -30.11
C ARG A 664 12.57 -3.81 -28.82
N GLU A 665 13.75 -4.41 -28.83
CA GLU A 665 14.36 -4.96 -27.62
C GLU A 665 15.02 -3.85 -26.79
N TYR A 666 14.78 -3.92 -25.48
CA TYR A 666 15.43 -3.09 -24.46
C TYR A 666 16.27 -3.99 -23.54
N PRO A 667 17.55 -3.66 -23.30
CA PRO A 667 18.41 -4.48 -22.45
C PRO A 667 18.04 -4.32 -20.97
N ALA A 668 18.55 -5.24 -20.13
CA ALA A 668 18.49 -5.10 -18.67
C ALA A 668 19.12 -3.77 -18.22
N GLY A 669 18.59 -3.18 -17.15
CA GLY A 669 19.00 -1.85 -16.68
C GLY A 669 18.31 -0.67 -17.37
N THR A 670 17.52 -0.90 -18.41
CA THR A 670 16.62 0.11 -19.00
C THR A 670 15.70 0.70 -17.93
N THR A 671 15.54 2.02 -17.93
CA THR A 671 14.63 2.71 -17.00
C THR A 671 13.20 2.55 -17.47
N LEU A 672 12.30 2.20 -16.55
CA LEU A 672 10.86 2.20 -16.73
C LEU A 672 10.23 3.19 -15.74
N ALA A 673 9.57 4.22 -16.25
CA ALA A 673 9.00 5.30 -15.44
C ALA A 673 7.51 5.47 -15.68
N SER A 674 6.73 5.74 -14.63
CA SER A 674 5.34 6.15 -14.79
C SER A 674 5.25 7.59 -15.29
N VAL A 675 4.36 7.82 -16.24
CA VAL A 675 4.17 9.13 -16.88
C VAL A 675 2.99 9.85 -16.25
N GLN A 676 3.24 11.08 -15.78
CA GLN A 676 2.21 12.05 -15.42
C GLN A 676 1.87 12.90 -16.64
N ILE A 677 0.60 12.89 -17.04
CA ILE A 677 0.11 13.63 -18.21
C ILE A 677 -0.44 14.96 -17.72
N LEU A 678 0.14 16.06 -18.21
CA LEU A 678 -0.25 17.43 -17.89
C LEU A 678 -1.33 17.95 -18.85
N GLY A 679 -1.53 17.27 -19.99
CA GLY A 679 -2.46 17.69 -21.04
C GLY A 679 -1.87 18.81 -21.90
N ASP A 680 -2.73 19.55 -22.58
CA ASP A 680 -2.28 20.60 -23.50
C ASP A 680 -1.86 21.86 -22.72
N LEU A 681 -0.66 22.35 -23.02
CA LEU A 681 -0.14 23.59 -22.43
C LEU A 681 -0.22 24.73 -23.44
N GLN A 682 -1.06 25.71 -23.12
CA GLN A 682 -1.23 26.94 -23.88
C GLN A 682 -1.70 28.06 -22.94
N ALA A 683 -1.09 29.23 -23.09
CA ALA A 683 -1.58 30.43 -22.44
C ALA A 683 -2.90 30.86 -23.07
N ARG A 684 -3.87 31.19 -22.22
CA ARG A 684 -5.21 31.55 -22.69
C ARG A 684 -5.87 32.55 -21.75
N VAL A 685 -6.87 33.25 -22.28
CA VAL A 685 -7.78 34.08 -21.49
C VAL A 685 -9.03 33.27 -21.21
N GLY A 686 -9.49 33.32 -19.96
CA GLY A 686 -10.75 32.73 -19.54
C GLY A 686 -11.96 33.51 -20.05
N ARG A 687 -13.13 33.20 -19.50
CA ARG A 687 -14.36 33.91 -19.84
C ARG A 687 -14.25 35.38 -19.40
N VAL A 688 -14.43 36.30 -20.35
CA VAL A 688 -14.54 37.74 -20.10
C VAL A 688 -15.98 38.07 -19.73
N ARG A 689 -16.18 38.88 -18.68
CA ARG A 689 -17.51 39.30 -18.19
C ARG A 689 -17.49 40.78 -17.82
N ASP A 690 -18.56 41.48 -18.14
CA ASP A 690 -18.84 42.83 -17.66
C ASP A 690 -19.73 42.80 -16.40
N MET A 691 -19.63 43.84 -15.57
CA MET A 691 -20.42 43.98 -14.35
C MET A 691 -20.73 45.44 -14.02
N THR A 692 -21.94 45.69 -13.50
CA THR A 692 -22.43 47.04 -13.16
C THR A 692 -21.64 47.72 -12.05
N ALA A 693 -21.06 46.95 -11.12
CA ALA A 693 -20.26 47.47 -10.02
C ALA A 693 -19.25 46.43 -9.51
N TRP A 694 -18.01 46.86 -9.29
CA TRP A 694 -17.02 46.06 -8.56
C TRP A 694 -17.17 46.21 -7.04
N ALA A 695 -17.61 45.14 -6.37
CA ALA A 695 -17.84 45.10 -4.92
C ALA A 695 -16.68 44.47 -4.12
N ASN A 696 -15.48 44.38 -4.70
CA ASN A 696 -14.33 43.69 -4.11
C ASN A 696 -14.59 42.21 -3.77
N ASN A 697 -15.40 41.54 -4.60
CA ASN A 697 -15.74 40.13 -4.44
C ASN A 697 -15.19 39.33 -5.63
N TRP A 698 -14.22 38.46 -5.35
CA TRP A 698 -13.60 37.59 -6.35
C TRP A 698 -14.33 36.24 -6.50
N ASP A 699 -15.27 35.91 -5.62
CA ASP A 699 -15.91 34.59 -5.60
C ASP A 699 -17.27 34.60 -6.31
N LEU A 700 -17.93 35.76 -6.37
CA LEU A 700 -19.22 35.94 -7.04
C LEU A 700 -19.14 36.96 -8.16
N ASP A 701 -19.74 36.63 -9.29
CA ASP A 701 -19.97 37.59 -10.37
C ASP A 701 -21.19 38.48 -10.02
N GLY A 702 -21.10 39.78 -10.30
CA GLY A 702 -22.20 40.74 -10.13
C GLY A 702 -23.17 40.76 -11.31
N ASP A 703 -24.16 41.65 -11.26
CA ASP A 703 -25.10 41.86 -12.38
C ASP A 703 -24.37 42.42 -13.62
N PRO A 704 -24.73 41.97 -14.84
CA PRO A 704 -24.07 42.39 -16.08
C PRO A 704 -24.24 43.89 -16.34
N ALA A 705 -23.18 44.53 -16.84
CA ALA A 705 -23.14 45.97 -17.10
C ALA A 705 -24.00 46.38 -18.30
N THR A 706 -24.21 47.69 -18.46
CA THR A 706 -24.81 48.22 -19.69
C THR A 706 -23.77 48.29 -20.82
N GLY A 707 -22.52 48.63 -20.48
CA GLY A 707 -21.38 48.53 -21.39
C GLY A 707 -20.95 47.07 -21.61
N ASN A 708 -20.52 46.73 -22.82
CA ASN A 708 -20.06 45.38 -23.15
C ASN A 708 -18.74 45.45 -23.92
N VAL A 709 -17.83 44.52 -23.63
CA VAL A 709 -16.58 44.34 -24.37
C VAL A 709 -16.77 43.29 -25.44
N ASN A 710 -16.46 43.63 -26.69
CA ASN A 710 -16.50 42.69 -27.81
C ASN A 710 -15.24 41.81 -27.83
N ALA A 711 -15.14 40.90 -26.85
CA ALA A 711 -14.05 39.93 -26.75
C ALA A 711 -14.13 38.81 -27.82
N VAL A 712 -15.19 38.79 -28.64
CA VAL A 712 -15.34 37.83 -29.75
C VAL A 712 -14.58 38.30 -30.98
N ASP A 713 -14.82 39.53 -31.44
CA ASP A 713 -14.11 40.08 -32.61
C ASP A 713 -12.71 40.58 -32.24
N TYR A 714 -12.51 40.96 -30.97
CA TYR A 714 -11.24 41.47 -30.43
C TYR A 714 -10.85 40.70 -29.16
N PRO A 715 -10.44 39.43 -29.28
CA PRO A 715 -10.03 38.64 -28.13
C PRO A 715 -8.82 39.26 -27.42
N PHE A 716 -8.79 39.12 -26.10
CA PHE A 716 -7.65 39.57 -25.30
C PHE A 716 -6.45 38.68 -25.60
N GLU A 717 -5.32 39.30 -25.95
CA GLU A 717 -4.13 38.59 -26.39
C GLU A 717 -3.22 38.29 -25.19
N VAL A 718 -2.67 37.08 -25.16
CA VAL A 718 -1.67 36.63 -24.19
C VAL A 718 -0.53 35.91 -24.91
N LYS A 719 0.59 35.69 -24.21
CA LYS A 719 1.73 34.91 -24.72
C LYS A 719 2.14 33.88 -23.68
N ASN A 720 2.62 32.71 -24.12
CA ASN A 720 3.12 31.68 -23.23
C ASN A 720 4.24 32.20 -22.31
N THR A 721 5.10 33.08 -22.83
CA THR A 721 6.18 33.70 -22.06
C THR A 721 5.75 34.73 -21.03
N THR A 722 4.57 35.35 -21.12
CA THR A 722 4.20 36.47 -20.22
C THR A 722 2.93 36.23 -19.42
N ALA A 723 2.09 35.30 -19.87
CA ALA A 723 0.87 34.94 -19.16
C ALA A 723 1.19 34.37 -17.77
N VAL A 724 0.42 34.84 -16.79
CA VAL A 724 0.44 34.37 -15.41
C VAL A 724 -0.97 33.85 -15.08
N ASN A 725 -1.04 32.86 -14.19
CA ASN A 725 -2.32 32.48 -13.59
C ASN A 725 -2.74 33.63 -12.67
N GLU A 726 -3.77 34.40 -13.03
CA GLU A 726 -4.25 35.56 -12.27
C GLU A 726 -5.70 35.89 -12.66
N ASP A 727 -6.45 36.39 -11.68
CA ASP A 727 -7.78 36.97 -11.90
C ASP A 727 -7.64 38.50 -12.01
N TRP A 728 -8.17 39.06 -13.08
CA TRP A 728 -8.08 40.49 -13.39
C TRP A 728 -9.44 41.16 -13.31
N VAL A 729 -9.44 42.41 -12.85
CA VAL A 729 -10.57 43.33 -12.95
C VAL A 729 -10.12 44.68 -13.51
N LEU A 730 -10.85 45.18 -14.51
CA LEU A 730 -10.73 46.54 -15.03
C LEU A 730 -11.89 47.36 -14.45
N ILE A 731 -11.61 48.36 -13.63
CA ILE A 731 -12.64 49.16 -12.95
C ILE A 731 -12.72 50.53 -13.60
N MET A 732 -13.88 50.87 -14.18
CA MET A 732 -14.13 52.15 -14.82
C MET A 732 -14.10 53.28 -13.79
N THR A 733 -13.19 54.22 -13.98
CA THR A 733 -13.05 55.45 -13.18
C THR A 733 -13.80 56.62 -13.80
N SER A 734 -14.11 56.52 -15.09
CA SER A 734 -14.99 57.41 -15.87
C SER A 734 -15.61 56.60 -17.01
N ALA A 735 -16.37 57.24 -17.91
CA ALA A 735 -16.91 56.59 -19.11
C ALA A 735 -15.84 56.10 -20.11
N SER A 736 -14.58 56.55 -19.97
CA SER A 736 -13.50 56.19 -20.89
C SER A 736 -12.18 55.79 -20.22
N ALA A 737 -12.03 55.93 -18.90
CA ALA A 737 -10.80 55.61 -18.19
C ALA A 737 -11.04 54.53 -17.14
N PHE A 738 -10.07 53.61 -16.96
CA PHE A 738 -10.15 52.52 -15.99
C PHE A 738 -8.81 52.25 -15.30
N ARG A 739 -8.88 51.52 -14.19
CA ARG A 739 -7.70 50.91 -13.53
C ARG A 739 -7.74 49.40 -13.65
N CYS A 740 -6.60 48.79 -13.91
CA CYS A 740 -6.44 47.33 -13.95
C CYS A 740 -5.89 46.83 -12.62
N VAL A 741 -6.61 45.90 -12.00
CA VAL A 741 -6.29 45.32 -10.70
C VAL A 741 -6.25 43.81 -10.84
N GLY A 742 -5.14 43.17 -10.47
CA GLY A 742 -5.07 41.72 -10.29
C GLY A 742 -5.46 41.33 -8.86
N ARG A 743 -6.05 40.16 -8.67
CA ARG A 743 -6.44 39.65 -7.34
C ARG A 743 -5.27 39.61 -6.39
N ARG A 744 -4.10 39.18 -6.86
CA ARG A 744 -2.87 39.10 -6.06
C ARG A 744 -1.93 40.27 -6.31
N LEU A 745 -1.87 40.75 -7.56
CA LEU A 745 -0.94 41.80 -7.95
C LEU A 745 -1.40 43.23 -7.58
N GLY A 746 -2.66 43.41 -7.19
CA GLY A 746 -3.22 44.73 -6.93
C GLY A 746 -3.29 45.58 -8.21
N GLN A 747 -3.35 46.91 -8.06
CA GLN A 747 -3.43 47.80 -9.22
C GLN A 747 -2.09 47.83 -9.97
N ILE A 748 -2.06 47.27 -11.18
CA ILE A 748 -0.83 47.18 -11.99
C ILE A 748 -0.70 48.30 -13.03
N ALA A 749 -1.81 48.90 -13.45
CA ALA A 749 -1.82 49.95 -14.46
C ALA A 749 -3.16 50.70 -14.50
N THR A 750 -3.16 51.85 -15.17
CA THR A 750 -4.36 52.59 -15.59
C THR A 750 -4.41 52.67 -17.10
N GLY A 751 -5.61 52.68 -17.68
CA GLY A 751 -5.82 52.70 -19.13
C GLY A 751 -7.06 53.48 -19.51
N ASP A 752 -7.31 53.53 -20.81
CA ASP A 752 -8.50 54.14 -21.40
C ASP A 752 -9.08 53.27 -22.52
N THR A 753 -10.31 53.56 -22.91
CA THR A 753 -11.04 52.81 -23.95
C THR A 753 -10.69 53.25 -25.37
N LEU A 754 -9.84 54.26 -25.54
CA LEU A 754 -9.48 54.86 -26.83
C LEU A 754 -8.17 54.28 -27.40
N ASN A 755 -7.29 53.79 -26.53
CA ASN A 755 -5.97 53.26 -26.87
C ASN A 755 -5.87 51.75 -26.56
N ASP A 756 -4.92 51.07 -27.22
CA ASP A 756 -4.56 49.70 -26.85
C ASP A 756 -4.02 49.67 -25.42
N PHE A 757 -4.57 48.77 -24.59
CA PHE A 757 -4.14 48.59 -23.21
C PHE A 757 -3.22 47.38 -23.08
N SER A 758 -1.97 47.61 -22.71
CA SER A 758 -0.91 46.60 -22.64
C SER A 758 -0.06 46.76 -21.38
N PRO A 759 -0.58 46.38 -20.19
CA PRO A 759 0.11 46.61 -18.93
C PRO A 759 1.40 45.79 -18.83
N ILE A 760 2.52 46.48 -18.58
CA ILE A 760 3.86 45.87 -18.57
C ILE A 760 4.10 45.10 -17.28
N ASN A 761 4.57 43.86 -17.42
CA ASN A 761 5.11 43.08 -16.32
C ASN A 761 6.57 43.50 -16.07
N PRO A 762 6.90 44.02 -14.87
CA PRO A 762 8.27 44.47 -14.56
C PRO A 762 9.29 43.33 -14.54
N LEU A 763 8.87 42.07 -14.40
CA LEU A 763 9.77 40.91 -14.42
C LEU A 763 10.19 40.52 -15.84
N THR A 764 9.30 40.66 -16.82
CA THR A 764 9.55 40.25 -18.21
C THR A 764 9.84 41.43 -19.13
N ASN A 765 9.60 42.66 -18.69
CA ASN A 765 9.58 43.87 -19.52
C ASN A 765 8.65 43.74 -20.74
N ALA A 766 7.61 42.92 -20.62
CA ALA A 766 6.65 42.65 -21.68
C ALA A 766 5.21 42.67 -21.10
N PRO A 767 4.17 42.92 -21.92
CA PRO A 767 2.80 42.99 -21.45
C PRO A 767 2.31 41.67 -20.82
N TYR A 768 1.53 41.75 -19.74
CA TYR A 768 0.80 40.59 -19.20
C TYR A 768 -0.21 40.06 -20.22
N PHE A 769 -0.94 40.97 -20.83
CA PHE A 769 -1.93 40.75 -21.89
C PHE A 769 -2.08 42.04 -22.70
N ILE A 770 -2.78 41.97 -23.84
CA ILE A 770 -3.09 43.13 -24.68
C ILE A 770 -4.60 43.15 -24.94
N ILE A 771 -5.21 44.31 -24.72
CA ILE A 771 -6.60 44.59 -25.09
C ILE A 771 -6.57 45.66 -26.18
N ARG A 772 -7.10 45.34 -27.35
CA ARG A 772 -7.17 46.27 -28.48
C ARG A 772 -8.23 47.34 -28.23
N SER A 773 -7.98 48.56 -28.68
CA SER A 773 -8.95 49.67 -28.56
C SER A 773 -10.31 49.32 -29.22
N GLY A 774 -10.30 48.53 -30.29
CA GLY A 774 -11.52 48.04 -30.96
C GLY A 774 -12.41 47.13 -30.12
N ALA A 775 -11.90 46.55 -29.03
CA ALA A 775 -12.69 45.68 -28.14
C ALA A 775 -13.74 46.45 -27.33
N TRP A 776 -13.55 47.76 -27.14
CA TRP A 776 -14.40 48.56 -26.27
C TRP A 776 -15.71 48.96 -26.96
N GLY A 777 -16.84 48.52 -26.39
CA GLY A 777 -18.15 49.09 -26.69
C GLY A 777 -18.36 50.47 -26.05
N GLY A 778 -19.42 51.17 -26.45
CA GLY A 778 -19.85 52.41 -25.80
C GLY A 778 -20.73 52.17 -24.57
N GLY A 779 -21.05 53.25 -23.84
CA GLY A 779 -22.06 53.23 -22.77
C GLY A 779 -21.54 53.02 -21.34
N TRP A 780 -20.22 52.90 -21.16
CA TRP A 780 -19.61 52.67 -19.85
C TRP A 780 -19.90 53.80 -18.84
N GLN A 781 -20.15 53.40 -17.60
CA GLN A 781 -20.30 54.30 -16.45
C GLN A 781 -19.19 54.10 -15.43
N GLN A 782 -18.94 55.15 -14.62
CA GLN A 782 -18.01 55.03 -13.49
C GLN A 782 -18.51 53.95 -12.52
N GLY A 783 -17.62 53.05 -12.11
CA GLY A 783 -17.90 51.96 -11.18
C GLY A 783 -18.16 50.61 -11.87
N GLU A 784 -18.58 50.62 -13.14
CA GLU A 784 -18.68 49.39 -13.94
C GLU A 784 -17.30 48.75 -14.08
N ALA A 785 -17.27 47.43 -14.29
CA ALA A 785 -16.02 46.71 -14.38
C ALA A 785 -16.06 45.53 -15.36
N ILE A 786 -14.88 45.06 -15.75
CA ILE A 786 -14.70 43.87 -16.58
C ILE A 786 -13.82 42.89 -15.81
N ARG A 787 -14.25 41.64 -15.70
CA ARG A 787 -13.51 40.55 -15.06
C ARG A 787 -13.13 39.48 -16.06
N PHE A 788 -11.91 38.98 -15.95
CA PHE A 788 -11.41 37.85 -16.72
C PHE A 788 -10.24 37.19 -15.99
N ALA A 789 -9.98 35.93 -16.28
CA ALA A 789 -8.81 35.22 -15.79
C ALA A 789 -7.79 35.05 -16.93
N THR A 790 -6.51 35.05 -16.61
CA THR A 790 -5.47 34.55 -17.53
C THR A 790 -4.93 33.24 -17.01
N PHE A 791 -4.61 32.32 -17.93
CA PHE A 791 -3.99 31.05 -17.63
C PHE A 791 -2.62 30.99 -18.31
N ALA A 792 -1.61 30.54 -17.58
CA ALA A 792 -0.27 30.31 -18.10
C ALA A 792 -0.16 28.94 -18.78
N ALA A 793 0.79 28.79 -19.71
CA ALA A 793 1.10 27.51 -20.35
C ALA A 793 1.90 26.57 -19.43
N SER A 794 1.40 26.27 -18.24
CA SER A 794 2.11 25.51 -17.22
C SER A 794 1.14 24.87 -16.22
N ASN A 795 1.50 23.69 -15.72
CA ASN A 795 0.78 23.00 -14.65
C ASN A 795 1.76 22.63 -13.52
N PRO A 796 1.35 22.74 -12.24
CA PRO A 796 2.20 22.35 -11.12
C PRO A 796 2.36 20.83 -11.05
N ILE A 797 3.53 20.39 -10.61
CA ILE A 797 3.82 19.01 -10.20
C ILE A 797 4.37 19.00 -8.78
N MET A 798 4.10 17.92 -8.05
CA MET A 798 4.64 17.67 -6.73
C MET A 798 5.63 16.51 -6.79
N LEU A 799 6.85 16.76 -6.35
CA LEU A 799 7.93 15.79 -6.22
C LEU A 799 8.12 15.49 -4.73
N LEU A 800 8.36 14.22 -4.42
CA LEU A 800 8.75 13.80 -3.07
C LEU A 800 10.02 12.96 -3.15
N ARG A 801 10.97 13.27 -2.28
CA ARG A 801 12.17 12.47 -2.03
C ARG A 801 12.12 11.96 -0.61
N ASN A 802 12.30 10.66 -0.40
CA ASN A 802 12.59 10.13 0.92
C ASN A 802 13.96 9.47 0.97
N VAL A 803 14.57 9.56 2.15
CA VAL A 803 15.84 8.92 2.48
C VAL A 803 15.54 7.91 3.58
N GLN A 804 15.81 6.64 3.31
CA GLN A 804 15.66 5.55 4.27
C GLN A 804 16.84 5.54 5.25
N VAL A 805 16.60 4.98 6.44
CA VAL A 805 17.66 4.84 7.46
C VAL A 805 18.79 3.94 6.94
N GLY A 806 20.03 4.39 7.10
CA GLY A 806 21.18 3.58 6.75
C GLY A 806 22.51 4.18 7.20
N HIS A 807 23.57 3.39 7.03
CA HIS A 807 24.94 3.76 7.42
C HIS A 807 25.83 4.04 6.19
N SER A 808 25.27 3.95 4.98
CA SER A 808 25.98 4.20 3.73
C SER A 808 25.56 5.54 3.15
N GLN A 809 26.54 6.31 2.71
CA GLN A 809 26.36 7.53 1.93
C GLN A 809 27.08 7.32 0.60
N ILE A 810 26.45 7.71 -0.51
CA ILE A 810 27.14 7.84 -1.78
C ILE A 810 27.54 9.30 -2.01
N THR A 811 28.72 9.51 -2.59
CA THR A 811 29.29 10.86 -2.78
C THR A 811 28.61 11.65 -3.90
N THR A 812 27.92 10.96 -4.81
CA THR A 812 27.20 11.57 -5.93
C THR A 812 25.94 10.77 -6.20
N ASP A 813 24.80 11.44 -6.06
CA ASP A 813 23.49 10.89 -6.42
C ASP A 813 22.78 11.85 -7.37
N LYS A 814 22.00 11.31 -8.30
CA LYS A 814 21.23 12.11 -9.25
C LYS A 814 19.93 11.42 -9.62
N ALA A 815 18.88 12.23 -9.76
CA ALA A 815 17.64 11.84 -10.41
C ALA A 815 17.35 12.84 -11.53
N VAL A 816 16.82 12.36 -12.66
CA VAL A 816 16.54 13.22 -13.82
C VAL A 816 15.04 13.26 -14.07
N LEU A 817 14.47 14.47 -14.00
CA LEU A 817 13.11 14.75 -14.44
C LEU A 817 13.12 15.09 -15.93
N SER A 818 12.32 14.37 -16.70
CA SER A 818 12.13 14.58 -18.13
C SER A 818 10.79 15.25 -18.41
N PHE A 819 10.78 16.22 -19.33
CA PHE A 819 9.58 16.92 -19.79
C PHE A 819 9.48 16.86 -21.31
N PHE A 820 8.36 16.35 -21.81
CA PHE A 820 8.09 16.12 -23.22
C PHE A 820 6.69 16.61 -23.59
N GLY A 821 6.46 16.78 -24.88
CA GLY A 821 5.17 17.06 -25.49
C GLY A 821 5.31 17.05 -27.01
N ASN A 822 4.18 17.14 -27.70
CA ASN A 822 4.13 17.18 -29.15
C ASN A 822 3.81 18.59 -29.63
N GLU A 823 4.45 19.03 -30.71
CA GLU A 823 4.05 20.25 -31.39
C GLU A 823 2.70 20.05 -32.08
N SER A 824 1.85 21.09 -32.03
CA SER A 824 0.51 21.11 -32.63
C SER A 824 0.48 21.16 -34.14
#